data_AF-A0AA91JU29-F1
#
_entry.id   AF-A0AA91JU29-F1
#
_cell.length_a   1.000
_cell.length_b   1.000
_cell.length_c   1.000
_cell.angle_alpha   90.00
_cell.angle_beta   90.00
_cell.angle_gamma   90.00
#
_symmetry.space_group_name_H-M   'P 1'
#
loop_
_entity.id
_entity.type
_entity.pdbx_description
1 polymer ?
#
loop_
_entity_poly.entity_id
_entity_poly.type
_entity_poly.pdbx_seq_one_letter_code
_entity_poly.pdbx_strand_id
1 'polypeptide(L)'
;MSHHCRILNKIDKIYREIIKKNVSAIKKQIIWLLRTLLVTKRRRRASANAGFVLPTVAMVALVVVLLTTAILFRSFERAKNASNVRVNEAVLNAASPALERAKAKIEQLFRDPRLPSTTPSDDLLAQVINKNLNQFTFGDEIQLKIVKEFNGKTNIQEDEETLKSAWKYPVDTDNNSKIDSYTLYGIYFRTPTTNRARTVLQARTPPMDESSFSTQCQSLFTTSGNLVSTQGWYKVGDKLKKSIFVFTTTVPITDLTGLDTSKYEKFTGNNGFIALEYQQDRARIPLINNAVVYEDDLEIASQEGINLNGRVFTNGNLLTKAGRNPIRYYLISSPNSCYFKEENSKIIVAGNVIDSRITGTYGGNNVQIDLFDQSYTPSSIIRSEFINNTNKTVPTSVYGNTAAYNDEAYAKRIDRLVQATNIAYLPDEVQQQINRDLDADSTLNPDDVRNEKLRIYFRKRTRRVPYAEVPEIVSGDEPLVYGSYDFKTNSPLQGSGNSLRPVDAWIFPYDPADGKTATNYAKIDIKENGSKLYLSATEPVEQAKAGREQKIGDRILVGNNLPQLWFDTTKDRFVSSPQGQTIVGKQWDVDKNGNNSTVTRERFSQAYQLEDLGANRDGFWEKSAAQKPQSPLDIVGGLRVVTGAGIYLSSRYTPSGGTSQFAPAITDSETVWADSMPIGVTSKSQGLPDDNTPYLRMRATVVYHYQDYSYDPKIPTNYQRPIACIASYYDPTNATTPRNRTQDFGLNNLPDISLRDTKLTNPNRNLTGLPNIINNPGNSINGVVYSALSLSTTGYQEPLKYQAKLKYPNGRPVNKPLQNALKKITDSKPLSLADQSAVDSAMCALKIWDGSIGAPTDTVIPHGAIMETALLDARDIKEIDKPASTARSSDLDVELPQTLEIRATILDLDLLRRKSKTNGDFLFPNSGIIYATRDDALPDKSELNNLDVSATDFKLDPTRRPNAIVLINGRDLSRNTTYKPEEKGLILVSNLPVYIKGDFNLHTQEEFLDNSLKREKDWSNKFYARQSLNPNFGCRPGQFTDCNVGETWRSAVVIADAITVLSKNFRFSFRDEKPYNIQIATEDTETNLIFAQGNTPGRPNKTNGGLENFVRYLERWEGKSHTVAGSFIQFKHSNYAIAPSDNDTTPNRFWSYDVALLSQPPDLFTQRFSTPSTKQPSEFYREVGRDDAWVKTLLCAQEANGNYAISSDQRGTCP
;
A
#
# COMPACT_ATOMS: atom_id res chain seq x y z
N MET A 1 -5.24 0.40 -57.60
CA MET A 1 -3.85 -0.04 -57.39
C MET A 1 -3.09 -0.20 -58.72
N SER A 2 -2.83 0.88 -59.48
CA SER A 2 -2.15 0.77 -60.79
C SER A 2 -1.13 1.88 -61.10
N HIS A 3 -0.96 2.89 -60.23
CA HIS A 3 -0.04 4.00 -60.51
C HIS A 3 1.36 3.88 -59.87
N HIS A 4 1.56 2.99 -58.88
CA HIS A 4 2.86 2.81 -58.23
C HIS A 4 3.81 1.81 -58.92
N CYS A 5 3.30 0.83 -59.69
CA CYS A 5 4.17 -0.11 -60.42
C CYS A 5 4.91 0.52 -61.63
N ARG A 6 4.40 1.62 -62.20
CA ARG A 6 5.05 2.27 -63.36
C ARG A 6 6.27 3.12 -63.00
N ILE A 7 6.34 3.65 -61.78
CA ILE A 7 7.46 4.48 -61.32
C ILE A 7 8.65 3.62 -60.90
N LEU A 8 8.40 2.51 -60.20
CA LEU A 8 9.44 1.55 -59.81
C LEU A 8 10.14 0.92 -61.03
N ASN A 9 9.38 0.56 -62.08
CA ASN A 9 9.95 0.03 -63.32
C ASN A 9 10.78 1.07 -64.11
N LYS A 10 10.48 2.37 -63.97
CA LYS A 10 11.29 3.44 -64.58
C LYS A 10 12.61 3.65 -63.85
N ILE A 11 12.59 3.60 -62.51
CA ILE A 11 13.80 3.75 -61.68
C ILE A 11 14.74 2.57 -61.89
N ASP A 12 14.22 1.34 -61.93
CA ASP A 12 15.04 0.14 -62.14
C ASP A 12 15.68 0.10 -63.55
N LYS A 13 14.97 0.61 -64.58
CA LYS A 13 15.52 0.71 -65.94
C LYS A 13 16.64 1.75 -66.04
N ILE A 14 16.51 2.89 -65.37
CA ILE A 14 17.55 3.94 -65.31
C ILE A 14 18.77 3.43 -64.54
N TYR A 15 18.56 2.73 -63.43
CA TYR A 15 19.65 2.16 -62.62
C TYR A 15 20.45 1.10 -63.39
N ARG A 16 19.77 0.23 -64.16
CA ARG A 16 20.44 -0.79 -65.00
C ARG A 16 21.24 -0.19 -66.17
N GLU A 17 20.79 0.91 -66.76
CA GLU A 17 21.54 1.62 -67.82
C GLU A 17 22.80 2.32 -67.27
N ILE A 18 22.72 2.91 -66.08
CA ILE A 18 23.85 3.56 -65.42
C ILE A 18 24.93 2.52 -65.03
N ILE A 19 24.52 1.35 -64.54
CA ILE A 19 25.46 0.27 -64.23
C ILE A 19 26.11 -0.30 -65.49
N LYS A 20 25.37 -0.48 -66.59
CA LYS A 20 25.94 -1.00 -67.86
C LYS A 20 26.96 -0.04 -68.48
N LYS A 21 26.72 1.28 -68.44
CA LYS A 21 27.68 2.27 -68.96
C LYS A 21 28.97 2.34 -68.15
N ASN A 22 28.88 2.28 -66.82
CA ASN A 22 30.06 2.44 -65.95
C ASN A 22 30.90 1.16 -65.85
N VAL A 23 30.28 -0.03 -65.85
CA VAL A 23 31.03 -1.31 -65.77
C VAL A 23 31.79 -1.62 -67.06
N SER A 24 31.29 -1.19 -68.22
CA SER A 24 31.98 -1.34 -69.53
C SER A 24 33.26 -0.50 -69.62
N ALA A 25 33.22 0.73 -69.13
CA ALA A 25 34.38 1.64 -69.12
C ALA A 25 35.50 1.16 -68.19
N ILE A 26 35.12 0.65 -67.00
CA ILE A 26 36.06 0.15 -65.99
C ILE A 26 36.70 -1.19 -66.43
N LYS A 27 35.94 -2.09 -67.08
CA LYS A 27 36.51 -3.34 -67.62
C LYS A 27 37.52 -3.13 -68.74
N LYS A 28 37.32 -2.15 -69.62
CA LYS A 28 38.30 -1.84 -70.69
C LYS A 28 39.62 -1.29 -70.14
N GLN A 29 39.56 -0.45 -69.10
CA GLN A 29 40.77 0.11 -68.49
C GLN A 29 41.57 -0.94 -67.70
N ILE A 30 40.89 -1.83 -66.97
CA ILE A 30 41.56 -2.92 -66.23
C ILE A 30 42.20 -3.94 -67.18
N ILE A 31 41.55 -4.29 -68.30
CA ILE A 31 42.10 -5.23 -69.29
C ILE A 31 43.29 -4.62 -70.05
N TRP A 32 43.28 -3.30 -70.32
CA TRP A 32 44.43 -2.60 -70.91
C TRP A 32 45.64 -2.61 -69.96
N LEU A 33 45.41 -2.32 -68.68
CA LEU A 33 46.45 -2.26 -67.64
C LEU A 33 47.05 -3.64 -67.32
N LEU A 34 46.24 -4.70 -67.41
CA LEU A 34 46.71 -6.10 -67.26
C LEU A 34 47.48 -6.62 -68.48
N ARG A 35 47.21 -6.12 -69.69
CA ARG A 35 47.98 -6.48 -70.90
C ARG A 35 49.37 -5.84 -70.93
N THR A 36 49.55 -4.68 -70.31
CA THR A 36 50.85 -4.00 -70.20
C THR A 36 51.76 -4.58 -69.12
N LEU A 37 51.20 -5.29 -68.12
CA LEU A 37 51.97 -5.82 -66.98
C LEU A 37 52.35 -7.31 -67.11
N LEU A 38 51.69 -8.09 -67.97
CA LEU A 38 51.89 -9.56 -68.07
C LEU A 38 52.68 -10.03 -69.31
N VAL A 39 53.07 -9.14 -70.23
CA VAL A 39 53.93 -9.49 -71.37
C VAL A 39 55.30 -8.86 -71.20
N THR A 40 56.19 -9.57 -70.49
CA THR A 40 57.61 -9.81 -70.84
C THR A 40 58.36 -10.43 -69.64
N LYS A 41 58.15 -11.73 -69.41
CA LYS A 41 59.20 -12.60 -68.86
C LYS A 41 59.71 -13.48 -70.01
N ARG A 42 60.74 -13.02 -70.73
CA ARG A 42 61.72 -13.91 -71.36
C ARG A 42 62.95 -13.15 -71.87
N ARG A 43 64.10 -13.56 -71.32
CA ARG A 43 65.49 -13.53 -71.84
C ARG A 43 66.43 -12.36 -71.47
N ARG A 44 67.43 -12.78 -70.67
CA ARG A 44 68.90 -12.59 -70.78
C ARG A 44 69.54 -11.28 -70.29
N ARG A 45 70.34 -11.47 -69.22
CA ARG A 45 71.75 -11.04 -69.00
C ARG A 45 72.23 -9.79 -69.75
N ALA A 46 72.57 -8.73 -69.00
CA ALA A 46 73.97 -8.31 -68.70
C ALA A 46 74.04 -6.83 -68.25
N SER A 47 74.85 -6.58 -67.20
CA SER A 47 75.69 -5.40 -66.95
C SER A 47 75.10 -4.00 -66.57
N ALA A 48 75.60 -3.52 -65.42
CA ALA A 48 76.00 -2.15 -65.03
C ALA A 48 74.99 -1.10 -64.50
N ASN A 49 75.09 -0.86 -63.18
CA ASN A 49 74.96 0.37 -62.36
C ASN A 49 74.19 1.61 -62.89
N ALA A 50 73.08 1.98 -62.20
CA ALA A 50 72.82 3.31 -61.59
C ALA A 50 71.38 3.44 -60.97
N GLY A 51 71.30 3.91 -59.72
CA GLY A 51 70.26 4.82 -59.14
C GLY A 51 68.78 4.41 -59.07
N PHE A 52 68.31 4.03 -57.87
CA PHE A 52 66.99 3.48 -57.55
C PHE A 52 66.10 4.49 -56.78
N VAL A 53 65.10 5.14 -57.40
CA VAL A 53 64.02 5.89 -56.70
C VAL A 53 62.74 5.92 -57.56
N LEU A 54 61.84 4.93 -57.47
CA LEU A 54 60.52 5.01 -58.13
C LEU A 54 59.40 4.17 -57.47
N PRO A 55 59.66 2.97 -56.89
CA PRO A 55 58.60 2.22 -56.20
C PRO A 55 58.19 2.81 -54.85
N THR A 56 59.13 3.41 -54.12
CA THR A 56 58.90 4.01 -52.80
C THR A 56 58.06 5.28 -52.88
N VAL A 57 58.32 6.14 -53.88
CA VAL A 57 57.57 7.40 -54.05
C VAL A 57 56.11 7.13 -54.43
N ALA A 58 55.85 6.15 -55.30
CA ALA A 58 54.49 5.77 -55.67
C ALA A 58 53.71 5.13 -54.50
N MET A 59 54.36 4.28 -53.70
CA MET A 59 53.74 3.67 -52.53
C MET A 59 53.45 4.71 -51.44
N VAL A 60 54.39 5.64 -51.18
CA VAL A 60 54.21 6.74 -50.23
C VAL A 60 53.09 7.69 -50.68
N ALA A 61 53.02 8.04 -51.97
CA ALA A 61 51.95 8.89 -52.49
C ALA A 61 50.56 8.25 -52.34
N LEU A 62 50.43 6.94 -52.59
CA LEU A 62 49.16 6.23 -52.46
C LEU A 62 48.72 6.11 -50.98
N VAL A 63 49.67 5.84 -50.08
CA VAL A 63 49.43 5.84 -48.63
C VAL A 63 49.02 7.23 -48.13
N VAL A 64 49.64 8.31 -48.62
CA VAL A 64 49.28 9.69 -48.26
C VAL A 64 47.88 10.06 -48.77
N VAL A 65 47.51 9.67 -49.99
CA VAL A 65 46.15 9.92 -50.52
C VAL A 65 45.09 9.15 -49.74
N LEU A 66 45.33 7.89 -49.39
CA LEU A 66 44.42 7.11 -48.54
C LEU A 66 44.32 7.66 -47.12
N LEU A 67 45.44 8.09 -46.52
CA LEU A 67 45.44 8.71 -45.20
C LEU A 67 44.69 10.05 -45.21
N THR A 68 44.93 10.90 -46.20
CA THR A 68 44.24 12.20 -46.31
C THR A 68 42.74 12.03 -46.55
N THR A 69 42.29 11.07 -47.37
CA THR A 69 40.86 10.78 -47.51
C THR A 69 40.24 10.18 -46.24
N ALA A 70 40.93 9.27 -45.56
CA ALA A 70 40.47 8.72 -44.28
C ALA A 70 40.39 9.81 -43.18
N ILE A 71 41.35 10.73 -43.15
CA ILE A 71 41.34 11.89 -42.25
C ILE A 71 40.18 12.84 -42.59
N LEU A 72 39.88 13.09 -43.87
CA LEU A 72 38.73 13.89 -44.29
C LEU A 72 37.39 13.26 -43.87
N PHE A 73 37.21 11.95 -44.10
CA PHE A 73 35.99 11.25 -43.64
C PHE A 73 35.86 11.27 -42.11
N ARG A 74 36.94 11.02 -41.37
CA ARG A 74 36.95 11.15 -39.90
C ARG A 74 36.70 12.60 -39.44
N SER A 75 37.11 13.59 -40.23
CA SER A 75 36.86 15.00 -39.95
C SER A 75 35.40 15.37 -40.19
N PHE A 76 34.75 14.83 -41.23
CA PHE A 76 33.31 14.99 -41.45
C PHE A 76 32.47 14.28 -40.38
N GLU A 77 32.85 13.08 -39.95
CA GLU A 77 32.17 12.40 -38.83
C GLU A 77 32.34 13.15 -37.51
N ARG A 78 33.56 13.63 -37.20
CA ARG A 78 33.80 14.48 -36.02
C ARG A 78 33.07 15.81 -36.11
N ALA A 79 33.00 16.44 -37.28
CA ALA A 79 32.26 17.68 -37.49
C ALA A 79 30.74 17.47 -37.35
N LYS A 80 30.20 16.36 -37.86
CA LYS A 80 28.78 16.00 -37.69
C LYS A 80 28.46 15.68 -36.23
N ASN A 81 29.33 14.94 -35.54
CA ASN A 81 29.17 14.66 -34.11
C ASN A 81 29.31 15.94 -33.28
N ALA A 82 30.27 16.82 -33.57
CA ALA A 82 30.43 18.10 -32.89
C ALA A 82 29.26 19.05 -33.18
N SER A 83 28.71 19.05 -34.40
CA SER A 83 27.51 19.82 -34.76
C SER A 83 26.29 19.32 -34.01
N ASN A 84 26.06 18.00 -33.96
CA ASN A 84 24.94 17.42 -33.23
C ASN A 84 25.04 17.67 -31.72
N VAL A 85 26.25 17.61 -31.14
CA VAL A 85 26.46 17.93 -29.72
C VAL A 85 26.18 19.41 -29.43
N ARG A 86 26.65 20.35 -30.27
CA ARG A 86 26.38 21.78 -30.09
C ARG A 86 24.90 22.15 -30.29
N VAL A 87 24.22 21.52 -31.25
CA VAL A 87 22.78 21.71 -31.47
C VAL A 87 21.98 21.18 -30.28
N ASN A 88 22.31 19.99 -29.78
CA ASN A 88 21.67 19.44 -28.57
C ASN A 88 21.89 20.34 -27.34
N GLU A 89 23.10 20.90 -27.17
CA GLU A 89 23.41 21.80 -26.07
C GLU A 89 22.65 23.14 -26.19
N ALA A 90 22.55 23.70 -27.39
CA ALA A 90 21.78 24.93 -27.64
C ALA A 90 20.27 24.73 -27.41
N VAL A 91 19.71 23.60 -27.86
CA VAL A 91 18.30 23.24 -27.66
C VAL A 91 17.99 23.03 -26.18
N LEU A 92 18.86 22.32 -25.45
CA LEU A 92 18.70 22.14 -24.01
C LEU A 92 18.79 23.48 -23.28
N ASN A 93 19.79 24.32 -23.57
CA ASN A 93 19.93 25.63 -22.94
C ASN A 93 18.72 26.55 -23.16
N ALA A 94 18.15 26.56 -24.38
CA ALA A 94 16.95 27.33 -24.69
C ALA A 94 15.69 26.80 -23.99
N ALA A 95 15.59 25.47 -23.80
CA ALA A 95 14.45 24.83 -23.13
C ALA A 95 14.57 24.76 -21.60
N SER A 96 15.78 24.88 -21.05
CA SER A 96 16.09 24.74 -19.63
C SER A 96 15.18 25.57 -18.72
N PRO A 97 14.92 26.88 -18.98
CA PRO A 97 14.05 27.66 -18.10
C PRO A 97 12.61 27.12 -18.05
N ALA A 98 12.07 26.64 -19.18
CA ALA A 98 10.75 26.02 -19.21
C ALA A 98 10.73 24.67 -18.48
N LEU A 99 11.78 23.87 -18.64
CA LEU A 99 11.93 22.58 -17.96
C LEU A 99 12.04 22.75 -16.44
N GLU A 100 12.87 23.67 -15.95
CA GLU A 100 13.01 23.93 -14.51
C GLU A 100 11.69 24.42 -13.90
N ARG A 101 10.96 25.31 -14.58
CA ARG A 101 9.61 25.73 -14.17
C ARG A 101 8.63 24.56 -14.15
N ALA A 102 8.64 23.72 -15.18
CA ALA A 102 7.78 22.53 -15.23
C ALA A 102 8.14 21.52 -14.12
N LYS A 103 9.42 21.25 -13.88
CA LYS A 103 9.90 20.38 -12.80
C LYS A 103 9.47 20.91 -11.44
N ALA A 104 9.60 22.21 -11.18
CA ALA A 104 9.14 22.84 -9.94
C ALA A 104 7.63 22.67 -9.72
N LYS A 105 6.82 22.81 -10.77
CA LYS A 105 5.36 22.60 -10.70
C LYS A 105 4.99 21.13 -10.48
N ILE A 106 5.69 20.19 -11.12
CA ILE A 106 5.50 18.76 -10.91
C ILE A 106 5.87 18.39 -9.46
N GLU A 107 7.01 18.86 -8.97
CA GLU A 107 7.41 18.69 -7.56
C GLU A 107 6.36 19.25 -6.60
N GLN A 108 5.87 20.47 -6.86
CA GLN A 108 4.82 21.08 -6.04
C GLN A 108 3.52 20.26 -6.07
N LEU A 109 3.13 19.71 -7.23
CA LEU A 109 1.92 18.90 -7.36
C LEU A 109 2.00 17.65 -6.50
N PHE A 110 3.09 16.88 -6.57
CA PHE A 110 3.25 15.65 -5.80
C PHE A 110 3.55 15.88 -4.31
N ARG A 111 3.87 17.11 -3.92
CA ARG A 111 4.01 17.53 -2.51
C ARG A 111 2.76 18.21 -1.96
N ASP A 112 1.75 18.46 -2.78
CA ASP A 112 0.54 19.14 -2.35
C ASP A 112 -0.17 18.27 -1.31
N PRO A 113 -0.39 18.78 -0.08
CA PRO A 113 -0.95 17.98 1.00
C PRO A 113 -2.45 17.64 0.78
N ARG A 114 -3.11 18.27 -0.20
CA ARG A 114 -4.49 17.95 -0.62
C ARG A 114 -4.55 16.62 -1.37
N LEU A 115 -3.43 16.15 -1.92
CA LEU A 115 -3.32 14.78 -2.41
C LEU A 115 -3.29 13.80 -1.23
N PRO A 116 -3.93 12.63 -1.39
CA PRO A 116 -3.91 11.60 -0.37
C PRO A 116 -2.50 11.02 -0.24
N SER A 117 -2.26 10.39 0.90
CA SER A 117 -1.10 9.54 1.14
C SER A 117 -1.06 8.33 0.20
N THR A 118 -2.19 7.91 -0.37
CA THR A 118 -2.26 6.83 -1.36
C THR A 118 -1.84 7.27 -2.76
N THR A 119 -1.71 6.31 -3.68
CA THR A 119 -1.35 6.59 -5.08
C THR A 119 -2.45 7.46 -5.74
N PRO A 120 -2.15 8.70 -6.15
CA PRO A 120 -3.17 9.64 -6.63
C PRO A 120 -3.61 9.29 -8.05
N SER A 121 -4.92 9.36 -8.32
CA SER A 121 -5.50 9.16 -9.64
C SER A 121 -5.22 10.32 -10.59
N ASP A 122 -5.31 10.08 -11.91
CA ASP A 122 -5.23 11.13 -12.93
C ASP A 122 -6.26 12.24 -12.70
N ASP A 123 -7.49 11.86 -12.33
CA ASP A 123 -8.56 12.81 -12.05
C ASP A 123 -8.24 13.68 -10.83
N LEU A 124 -7.62 13.10 -9.80
CA LEU A 124 -7.28 13.82 -8.60
C LEU A 124 -6.10 14.77 -8.82
N LEU A 125 -5.08 14.33 -9.57
CA LEU A 125 -3.99 15.20 -10.01
C LEU A 125 -4.51 16.37 -10.85
N ALA A 126 -5.45 16.10 -11.78
CA ALA A 126 -6.10 17.12 -12.59
C ALA A 126 -6.95 18.08 -11.75
N GLN A 127 -7.70 17.59 -10.77
CA GLN A 127 -8.51 18.42 -9.88
C GLN A 127 -7.65 19.34 -9.02
N VAL A 128 -6.55 18.83 -8.43
CA VAL A 128 -5.66 19.64 -7.59
C VAL A 128 -5.00 20.75 -8.40
N ILE A 129 -4.47 20.45 -9.59
CA ILE A 129 -3.85 21.50 -10.42
C ILE A 129 -4.89 22.50 -10.96
N ASN A 130 -6.04 22.03 -11.44
CA ASN A 130 -7.05 22.88 -12.08
C ASN A 130 -7.79 23.81 -11.10
N LYS A 131 -8.07 23.34 -9.88
CA LYS A 131 -8.74 24.17 -8.86
C LYS A 131 -7.80 25.22 -8.25
N ASN A 132 -6.49 25.05 -8.40
CA ASN A 132 -5.48 25.85 -7.71
C ASN A 132 -4.46 26.48 -8.67
N LEU A 133 -4.86 26.76 -9.92
CA LEU A 133 -3.97 27.25 -10.98
C LEU A 133 -3.12 28.46 -10.61
N ASN A 134 -3.65 29.38 -9.80
CA ASN A 134 -2.90 30.55 -9.31
C ASN A 134 -1.68 30.16 -8.46
N GLN A 135 -1.73 29.04 -7.74
CA GLN A 135 -0.61 28.54 -6.93
C GLN A 135 0.45 27.82 -7.80
N PHE A 136 0.08 27.42 -9.02
CA PHE A 136 0.95 26.75 -9.98
C PHE A 136 1.41 27.69 -11.12
N THR A 137 1.12 28.99 -11.05
CA THR A 137 1.47 29.97 -12.10
C THR A 137 2.46 30.98 -11.52
N PHE A 138 3.63 31.10 -12.15
CA PHE A 138 4.62 32.11 -11.74
C PHE A 138 4.14 33.52 -12.14
N GLY A 139 4.63 34.57 -11.47
CA GLY A 139 4.11 35.94 -11.66
C GLY A 139 4.33 36.53 -13.07
N ASP A 140 5.28 36.00 -13.82
CA ASP A 140 5.60 36.37 -15.21
C ASP A 140 4.95 35.44 -16.25
N GLU A 141 4.16 34.46 -15.82
CA GLU A 141 3.51 33.49 -16.69
C GLU A 141 2.04 33.81 -16.95
N ILE A 142 1.59 33.48 -18.16
CA ILE A 142 0.19 33.50 -18.55
C ILE A 142 -0.29 32.06 -18.68
N GLN A 143 -1.35 31.71 -17.96
CA GLN A 143 -1.98 30.39 -18.03
C GLN A 143 -2.73 30.22 -19.36
N LEU A 144 -2.53 29.06 -19.99
CA LEU A 144 -3.15 28.68 -21.26
C LEU A 144 -4.06 27.47 -21.09
N LYS A 145 -5.02 27.34 -22.00
CA LYS A 145 -5.93 26.20 -22.15
C LYS A 145 -5.74 25.59 -23.54
N ILE A 146 -5.51 24.29 -23.59
CA ILE A 146 -5.46 23.52 -24.84
C ILE A 146 -6.80 22.82 -25.01
N VAL A 147 -7.41 22.93 -26.19
CA VAL A 147 -8.69 22.31 -26.53
C VAL A 147 -8.49 21.38 -27.71
N LYS A 148 -9.03 20.17 -27.63
CA LYS A 148 -9.07 19.24 -28.76
C LYS A 148 -10.34 18.39 -28.73
N GLU A 149 -11.25 18.66 -29.66
CA GLU A 149 -12.41 17.80 -29.90
C GLU A 149 -11.97 16.46 -30.51
N PHE A 150 -12.44 15.35 -29.95
CA PHE A 150 -12.16 14.01 -30.49
C PHE A 150 -13.37 13.07 -30.51
N ASN A 151 -14.51 13.46 -29.93
CA ASN A 151 -15.72 12.63 -29.88
C ASN A 151 -16.81 13.03 -30.91
N GLY A 152 -16.61 14.11 -31.68
CA GLY A 152 -17.54 14.59 -32.71
C GLY A 152 -18.87 15.12 -32.18
N LYS A 153 -18.95 15.46 -30.89
CA LYS A 153 -20.13 16.10 -30.27
C LYS A 153 -19.97 17.61 -30.32
N THR A 154 -21.04 18.32 -30.63
CA THR A 154 -21.09 19.79 -30.79
C THR A 154 -20.69 20.62 -29.56
N ASN A 155 -20.46 20.00 -28.39
CA ASN A 155 -20.04 20.68 -27.16
C ASN A 155 -18.74 20.06 -26.62
N ILE A 156 -17.74 20.91 -26.37
CA ILE A 156 -16.46 20.53 -25.75
C ILE A 156 -16.73 19.91 -24.38
N GLN A 157 -16.34 18.65 -24.19
CA GLN A 157 -16.37 18.01 -22.88
C GLN A 157 -15.19 18.49 -22.04
N GLU A 158 -15.42 19.41 -21.11
CA GLU A 158 -14.35 20.16 -20.44
C GLU A 158 -13.31 19.27 -19.74
N ASP A 159 -13.71 18.14 -19.16
CA ASP A 159 -12.80 17.25 -18.42
C ASP A 159 -11.96 16.33 -19.33
N GLU A 160 -12.45 15.98 -20.51
CA GLU A 160 -11.77 15.04 -21.44
C GLU A 160 -11.07 15.75 -22.61
N GLU A 161 -11.65 16.84 -23.10
CA GLU A 161 -11.24 17.54 -24.33
C GLU A 161 -10.47 18.84 -24.06
N THR A 162 -10.14 19.11 -22.79
CA THR A 162 -9.34 20.30 -22.42
C THR A 162 -8.20 19.99 -21.46
N LEU A 163 -7.06 20.66 -21.65
CA LEU A 163 -5.90 20.64 -20.76
C LEU A 163 -5.60 22.08 -20.30
N LYS A 164 -5.66 22.33 -18.98
CA LYS A 164 -5.42 23.65 -18.37
C LYS A 164 -4.00 23.83 -17.80
N SER A 165 -3.18 22.78 -17.86
CA SER A 165 -1.79 22.72 -17.38
C SER A 165 -0.79 23.13 -18.47
N ALA A 166 -1.01 24.30 -19.08
CA ALA A 166 -0.11 24.90 -20.06
C ALA A 166 0.11 26.38 -19.75
N TRP A 167 1.29 26.90 -20.08
CA TRP A 167 1.69 28.28 -19.79
C TRP A 167 2.55 28.85 -20.91
N LYS A 168 2.57 30.19 -21.01
CA LYS A 168 3.58 30.95 -21.75
C LYS A 168 4.25 31.99 -20.87
N TYR A 169 5.50 32.30 -21.19
CA TYR A 169 6.23 33.41 -20.58
C TYR A 169 7.13 34.10 -21.62
N PRO A 170 7.40 35.40 -21.45
CA PRO A 170 8.30 36.15 -22.33
C PRO A 170 9.77 35.77 -22.14
N VAL A 171 10.55 35.75 -23.21
CA VAL A 171 12.00 35.48 -23.21
C VAL A 171 12.72 36.51 -24.08
N ASP A 172 13.87 36.96 -23.59
CA ASP A 172 14.86 37.74 -24.33
C ASP A 172 15.95 36.77 -24.84
N THR A 173 15.96 36.49 -26.13
CA THR A 173 16.81 35.47 -26.74
C THR A 173 18.19 35.99 -27.10
N ASP A 174 18.34 37.30 -27.33
CA ASP A 174 19.60 37.95 -27.73
C ASP A 174 20.26 38.76 -26.59
N ASN A 175 19.63 38.76 -25.40
CA ASN A 175 20.10 39.36 -24.16
C ASN A 175 20.28 40.89 -24.27
N ASN A 176 19.41 41.55 -25.03
CA ASN A 176 19.45 43.00 -25.25
C ASN A 176 18.51 43.80 -24.33
N SER A 177 17.94 43.14 -23.32
CA SER A 177 16.97 43.65 -22.35
C SER A 177 15.58 43.97 -22.93
N LYS A 178 15.28 43.50 -24.14
CA LYS A 178 13.93 43.51 -24.71
C LYS A 178 13.49 42.09 -25.03
N ILE A 179 12.20 41.85 -24.87
CA ILE A 179 11.60 40.55 -25.11
C ILE A 179 11.35 40.41 -26.61
N ASP A 180 11.92 39.37 -27.22
CA ASP A 180 11.82 39.09 -28.65
C ASP A 180 11.09 37.77 -28.96
N SER A 181 10.84 36.93 -27.95
CA SER A 181 10.22 35.60 -28.09
C SER A 181 9.29 35.24 -26.93
N TYR A 182 8.40 34.28 -27.16
CA TYR A 182 7.62 33.60 -26.12
C TYR A 182 8.02 32.12 -26.06
N THR A 183 8.22 31.60 -24.85
CA THR A 183 8.34 30.16 -24.63
C THR A 183 7.03 29.63 -24.07
N LEU A 184 6.52 28.57 -24.70
CA LEU A 184 5.31 27.85 -24.31
C LEU A 184 5.69 26.48 -23.81
N TYR A 185 5.02 26.02 -22.75
CA TYR A 185 5.15 24.64 -22.31
C TYR A 185 3.85 24.11 -21.73
N GLY A 186 3.65 22.80 -21.84
CA GLY A 186 2.51 22.09 -21.27
C GLY A 186 2.95 20.86 -20.50
N ILE A 187 2.25 20.55 -19.41
CA ILE A 187 2.47 19.35 -18.58
C ILE A 187 1.33 18.34 -18.86
N TYR A 188 1.69 17.13 -19.29
CA TYR A 188 0.80 16.08 -19.75
C TYR A 188 1.01 14.81 -18.92
N PHE A 189 0.06 14.48 -18.05
CA PHE A 189 0.15 13.30 -17.16
C PHE A 189 -1.05 12.35 -17.29
N ARG A 190 -2.11 12.73 -18.00
CA ARG A 190 -3.31 11.89 -18.18
C ARG A 190 -3.02 10.68 -19.05
N THR A 191 -3.67 9.57 -18.75
CA THR A 191 -3.58 8.30 -19.47
C THR A 191 -4.96 7.87 -19.99
N PRO A 192 -5.04 7.05 -21.05
CA PRO A 192 -6.32 6.55 -21.53
C PRO A 192 -6.91 5.51 -20.55
N THR A 193 -8.20 5.66 -20.23
CA THR A 193 -8.95 4.79 -19.30
C THR A 193 -9.42 3.46 -19.92
N THR A 194 -9.29 3.30 -21.24
CA THR A 194 -9.64 2.10 -22.00
C THR A 194 -8.51 1.77 -22.98
N ASN A 195 -8.56 0.61 -23.65
CA ASN A 195 -7.62 0.22 -24.72
C ASN A 195 -7.72 1.09 -26.01
N ARG A 196 -8.19 2.34 -25.90
CA ARG A 196 -8.23 3.31 -26.99
C ARG A 196 -6.84 3.90 -27.26
N ALA A 197 -6.67 4.41 -28.48
CA ALA A 197 -5.48 5.19 -28.82
C ALA A 197 -5.37 6.46 -27.94
N ARG A 198 -4.13 6.81 -27.57
CA ARG A 198 -3.82 8.03 -26.81
C ARG A 198 -4.15 9.27 -27.63
N THR A 199 -4.64 10.28 -26.96
CA THR A 199 -4.90 11.62 -27.54
C THR A 199 -3.71 12.55 -27.28
N VAL A 200 -3.61 13.64 -28.06
CA VAL A 200 -2.55 14.66 -27.93
C VAL A 200 -2.64 15.50 -26.63
N LEU A 201 -3.66 15.29 -25.81
CA LEU A 201 -3.81 15.88 -24.47
C LEU A 201 -3.30 14.96 -23.35
N GLN A 202 -2.83 13.76 -23.70
CA GLN A 202 -2.38 12.72 -22.77
C GLN A 202 -0.87 12.50 -22.86
N ALA A 203 -0.31 11.82 -21.86
CA ALA A 203 1.06 11.36 -21.87
C ALA A 203 1.32 10.49 -23.12
N ARG A 204 2.44 10.73 -23.81
CA ARG A 204 2.73 10.12 -25.12
C ARG A 204 2.92 8.60 -25.04
N THR A 205 3.71 8.14 -24.08
CA THR A 205 3.99 6.72 -23.86
C THR A 205 3.85 6.34 -22.38
N PRO A 206 3.71 5.04 -22.06
CA PRO A 206 3.94 4.54 -20.71
C PRO A 206 5.36 4.90 -20.21
N PRO A 207 5.61 4.74 -18.89
CA PRO A 207 6.95 4.84 -18.32
C PRO A 207 7.95 3.93 -19.04
N MET A 208 9.21 4.37 -19.11
CA MET A 208 10.28 3.57 -19.69
C MET A 208 10.68 2.45 -18.74
N ASP A 209 10.95 1.27 -19.31
CA ASP A 209 11.56 0.18 -18.58
C ASP A 209 13.08 0.41 -18.51
N GLU A 210 13.60 0.66 -17.32
CA GLU A 210 15.01 1.03 -17.09
C GLU A 210 15.91 -0.18 -16.90
N SER A 211 15.35 -1.37 -17.04
CA SER A 211 16.02 -2.59 -16.69
C SER A 211 16.90 -3.11 -17.84
N SER A 212 18.21 -3.01 -17.65
CA SER A 212 19.16 -3.91 -18.33
C SER A 212 19.11 -5.28 -17.65
N PHE A 213 18.04 -6.02 -17.87
CA PHE A 213 17.90 -7.39 -17.38
C PHE A 213 18.82 -8.34 -18.13
N SER A 214 19.31 -9.37 -17.44
CA SER A 214 19.78 -10.59 -18.12
C SER A 214 18.64 -11.13 -19.00
N THR A 215 18.96 -11.85 -20.07
CA THR A 215 17.94 -12.47 -20.95
C THR A 215 16.91 -13.31 -20.17
N GLN A 216 17.30 -13.88 -19.02
CA GLN A 216 16.42 -14.63 -18.12
C GLN A 216 15.43 -13.75 -17.34
N CYS A 217 15.82 -12.55 -16.92
CA CYS A 217 14.90 -11.63 -16.27
C CYS A 217 13.99 -10.95 -17.32
N GLN A 218 14.45 -10.72 -18.55
CA GLN A 218 13.65 -10.06 -19.60
C GLN A 218 12.29 -10.73 -19.84
N SER A 219 12.19 -12.06 -19.82
CA SER A 219 10.92 -12.76 -20.06
C SER A 219 9.86 -12.56 -18.96
N LEU A 220 10.28 -12.20 -17.73
CA LEU A 220 9.39 -11.81 -16.63
C LEU A 220 8.85 -10.38 -16.77
N PHE A 221 9.50 -9.54 -17.59
CA PHE A 221 9.18 -8.11 -17.71
C PHE A 221 8.78 -7.68 -19.13
N THR A 222 8.86 -8.52 -20.17
CA THR A 222 8.49 -8.16 -21.57
C THR A 222 7.00 -7.83 -21.77
N THR A 223 6.16 -8.00 -20.74
CA THR A 223 4.75 -7.56 -20.70
C THR A 223 4.48 -6.46 -19.65
N SER A 224 5.51 -5.84 -19.06
CA SER A 224 5.43 -4.86 -17.96
C SER A 224 4.78 -3.50 -18.32
N GLY A 225 4.27 -3.34 -19.54
CA GLY A 225 3.47 -2.19 -19.97
C GLY A 225 1.97 -2.29 -19.66
N ASN A 226 1.55 -3.17 -18.74
CA ASN A 226 0.13 -3.32 -18.41
C ASN A 226 -0.33 -2.15 -17.53
N LEU A 227 -1.28 -1.37 -18.05
CA LEU A 227 -2.00 -0.37 -17.27
C LEU A 227 -2.63 -1.09 -16.06
N VAL A 228 -2.31 -0.59 -14.88
CA VAL A 228 -2.61 -1.25 -13.60
C VAL A 228 -4.08 -1.11 -13.23
N SER A 229 -4.70 -0.02 -13.68
CA SER A 229 -6.12 0.31 -13.57
C SER A 229 -6.39 1.61 -14.33
N THR A 230 -7.64 2.06 -14.33
CA THR A 230 -8.06 3.39 -14.83
C THR A 230 -7.39 4.58 -14.12
N GLN A 231 -6.56 4.34 -13.09
CA GLN A 231 -5.91 5.37 -12.28
C GLN A 231 -4.65 6.00 -12.90
N GLY A 232 -4.14 5.46 -14.01
CA GLY A 232 -3.04 6.04 -14.78
C GLY A 232 -1.61 5.81 -14.26
N TRP A 233 -1.44 4.76 -13.45
CA TRP A 233 -0.16 4.23 -13.02
C TRP A 233 0.14 2.89 -13.70
N TYR A 234 1.43 2.59 -13.89
CA TYR A 234 1.93 1.37 -14.51
C TYR A 234 2.82 0.60 -13.53
N LYS A 235 2.74 -0.73 -13.49
CA LYS A 235 3.67 -1.54 -12.70
C LYS A 235 4.87 -1.87 -13.57
N VAL A 236 5.99 -1.20 -13.30
CA VAL A 236 7.26 -1.41 -14.02
C VAL A 236 8.24 -2.03 -13.04
N GLY A 237 8.50 -3.32 -13.25
CA GLY A 237 9.24 -4.14 -12.29
C GLY A 237 8.54 -4.19 -10.93
N ASP A 238 9.25 -3.76 -9.90
CA ASP A 238 8.85 -3.72 -8.49
C ASP A 238 8.17 -2.41 -8.08
N LYS A 239 8.04 -1.42 -8.97
CA LYS A 239 7.53 -0.08 -8.62
C LYS A 239 6.27 0.28 -9.41
N LEU A 240 5.45 1.15 -8.83
CA LEU A 240 4.39 1.84 -9.57
C LEU A 240 4.97 3.10 -10.17
N LYS A 241 4.97 3.22 -11.49
CA LYS A 241 5.49 4.36 -12.23
C LYS A 241 4.38 5.13 -12.94
N LYS A 242 4.54 6.44 -13.00
CA LYS A 242 3.70 7.34 -13.79
C LYS A 242 4.58 8.19 -14.69
N SER A 243 4.27 8.19 -15.99
CA SER A 243 4.96 9.01 -16.96
C SER A 243 4.32 10.39 -17.03
N ILE A 244 5.16 11.42 -17.01
CA ILE A 244 4.76 12.82 -17.11
C ILE A 244 5.57 13.41 -18.26
N PHE A 245 4.87 13.96 -19.24
CA PHE A 245 5.49 14.60 -20.39
C PHE A 245 5.42 16.11 -20.26
N VAL A 246 6.51 16.78 -20.62
CA VAL A 246 6.56 18.21 -20.81
C VAL A 246 6.98 18.46 -22.25
N PHE A 247 6.13 19.15 -22.99
CA PHE A 247 6.47 19.67 -24.30
C PHE A 247 6.73 21.16 -24.17
N THR A 248 7.86 21.62 -24.68
CA THR A 248 8.22 23.04 -24.69
C THR A 248 8.62 23.47 -26.10
N THR A 249 8.29 24.71 -26.45
CA THR A 249 8.68 25.33 -27.71
C THR A 249 8.84 26.84 -27.54
N THR A 250 9.81 27.41 -28.26
CA THR A 250 10.03 28.85 -28.30
C THR A 250 9.58 29.40 -29.65
N VAL A 251 8.76 30.44 -29.61
CA VAL A 251 8.14 31.08 -30.78
C VAL A 251 8.54 32.56 -30.82
N PRO A 252 9.07 33.07 -31.94
CA PRO A 252 9.51 34.46 -32.03
C PRO A 252 8.32 35.42 -32.11
N ILE A 253 8.48 36.64 -31.60
CA ILE A 253 7.47 37.70 -31.72
C ILE A 253 7.55 38.32 -33.12
N THR A 254 6.52 38.11 -33.94
CA THR A 254 6.42 38.66 -35.31
C THR A 254 5.56 39.92 -35.39
N ASP A 255 4.66 40.11 -34.43
CA ASP A 255 3.76 41.25 -34.32
C ASP A 255 3.80 41.88 -32.92
N LEU A 256 3.78 43.21 -32.87
CA LEU A 256 3.82 44.01 -31.64
C LEU A 256 2.43 44.57 -31.28
N THR A 257 1.39 44.23 -32.04
CA THR A 257 0.03 44.70 -31.79
C THR A 257 -0.44 44.31 -30.38
N GLY A 258 -0.71 45.31 -29.53
CA GLY A 258 -1.13 45.11 -28.15
C GLY A 258 0.01 44.88 -27.13
N LEU A 259 1.27 44.99 -27.55
CA LEU A 259 2.46 44.85 -26.68
C LEU A 259 3.15 46.20 -26.44
N ASP A 260 3.75 46.36 -25.27
CA ASP A 260 4.52 47.56 -24.88
C ASP A 260 5.84 47.61 -25.65
N THR A 261 5.94 48.49 -26.65
CA THR A 261 7.11 48.63 -27.52
C THR A 261 8.38 49.11 -26.80
N SER A 262 8.29 49.52 -25.53
CA SER A 262 9.46 49.79 -24.68
C SER A 262 10.08 48.52 -24.09
N LYS A 263 9.31 47.43 -24.01
CA LYS A 263 9.70 46.14 -23.42
C LYS A 263 9.80 45.01 -24.44
N TYR A 264 9.05 45.08 -25.53
CA TYR A 264 8.97 44.05 -26.56
C TYR A 264 9.51 44.55 -27.89
N GLU A 265 10.14 43.67 -28.65
CA GLU A 265 10.56 43.92 -30.02
C GLU A 265 10.32 42.72 -30.94
N LYS A 266 10.47 42.94 -32.25
CA LYS A 266 10.35 41.88 -33.23
C LYS A 266 11.67 41.11 -33.29
N PHE A 267 11.59 39.79 -33.31
CA PHE A 267 12.75 38.93 -33.45
C PHE A 267 13.46 39.18 -34.80
N THR A 268 14.76 39.52 -34.75
CA THR A 268 15.57 39.82 -35.94
C THR A 268 16.53 38.69 -36.36
N GLY A 269 16.55 37.57 -35.61
CA GLY A 269 17.43 36.43 -35.85
C GLY A 269 16.92 35.42 -36.91
N ASN A 270 17.66 34.32 -37.09
CA ASN A 270 17.21 33.20 -37.93
C ASN A 270 16.05 32.44 -37.25
N ASN A 271 14.97 32.17 -37.99
CA ASN A 271 13.76 31.48 -37.52
C ASN A 271 13.97 29.96 -37.29
N GLY A 272 14.99 29.56 -36.53
CA GLY A 272 15.16 28.19 -36.08
C GLY A 272 14.02 27.80 -35.12
N PHE A 273 13.34 26.69 -35.40
CA PHE A 273 12.30 26.17 -34.51
C PHE A 273 12.93 25.23 -33.49
N ILE A 274 12.78 25.54 -32.21
CA ILE A 274 13.26 24.71 -31.10
C ILE A 274 12.04 24.14 -30.37
N ALA A 275 11.96 22.82 -30.30
CA ALA A 275 11.03 22.13 -29.42
C ALA A 275 11.68 20.90 -28.78
N LEU A 276 11.35 20.70 -27.51
CA LEU A 276 11.89 19.63 -26.70
C LEU A 276 10.75 18.86 -26.02
N GLU A 277 10.86 17.55 -26.07
CA GLU A 277 10.09 16.61 -25.27
C GLU A 277 10.93 16.19 -24.06
N TYR A 278 10.38 16.38 -22.88
CA TYR A 278 10.92 15.87 -21.63
C TYR A 278 9.93 14.87 -21.04
N GLN A 279 10.43 13.68 -20.68
CA GLN A 279 9.68 12.68 -19.96
C GLN A 279 10.28 12.52 -18.56
N GLN A 280 9.42 12.58 -17.54
CA GLN A 280 9.77 12.24 -16.16
C GLN A 280 8.91 11.07 -15.71
N ASP A 281 9.55 10.01 -15.21
CA ASP A 281 8.84 8.87 -14.62
C ASP A 281 8.90 8.95 -13.08
N ARG A 282 7.74 9.21 -12.48
CA ARG A 282 7.57 9.24 -11.03
C ARG A 282 7.30 7.86 -10.49
N ALA A 283 8.07 7.42 -9.51
CA ALA A 283 7.93 6.10 -8.91
C ALA A 283 7.36 6.17 -7.49
N ARG A 284 6.47 5.22 -7.18
CA ARG A 284 6.01 4.92 -5.82
C ARG A 284 6.27 3.45 -5.51
N ILE A 285 6.55 3.18 -4.24
CA ILE A 285 6.90 1.86 -3.71
C ILE A 285 5.69 1.35 -2.93
N PRO A 286 5.01 0.30 -3.40
CA PRO A 286 3.94 -0.33 -2.65
C PRO A 286 4.39 -0.77 -1.25
N LEU A 287 3.48 -0.75 -0.27
CA LEU A 287 3.83 -1.20 1.09
C LEU A 287 4.27 -2.67 1.12
N ILE A 288 3.73 -3.50 0.23
CA ILE A 288 4.07 -4.92 0.12
C ILE A 288 5.53 -5.18 -0.24
N ASN A 289 6.26 -4.17 -0.75
CA ASN A 289 7.68 -4.31 -1.06
C ASN A 289 8.57 -4.36 0.20
N ASN A 290 8.02 -4.00 1.36
CA ASN A 290 8.73 -4.03 2.62
C ASN A 290 8.49 -5.37 3.31
N ALA A 291 9.55 -5.96 3.87
CA ALA A 291 9.46 -7.12 4.75
C ALA A 291 8.76 -6.78 6.06
N VAL A 292 9.03 -5.59 6.60
CA VAL A 292 8.45 -5.10 7.86
C VAL A 292 8.07 -3.63 7.70
N VAL A 293 6.85 -3.28 8.10
CA VAL A 293 6.31 -1.92 8.14
C VAL A 293 5.66 -1.73 9.52
N TYR A 294 6.12 -0.76 10.29
CA TYR A 294 5.51 -0.41 11.57
C TYR A 294 5.13 1.08 11.59
N GLU A 295 3.94 1.39 12.06
CA GLU A 295 3.48 2.76 12.34
C GLU A 295 4.13 3.29 13.64
N ASP A 296 4.44 2.41 14.58
CA ASP A 296 5.03 2.75 15.89
C ASP A 296 6.44 2.15 16.04
N ASP A 297 6.95 2.06 17.27
CA ASP A 297 8.27 1.50 17.57
C ASP A 297 8.38 0.04 17.12
N LEU A 298 9.42 -0.25 16.33
CA LEU A 298 9.78 -1.59 15.88
C LEU A 298 10.85 -2.19 16.80
N GLU A 299 10.44 -3.14 17.65
CA GLU A 299 11.36 -3.94 18.46
C GLU A 299 11.69 -5.27 17.76
N ILE A 300 12.97 -5.53 17.50
CA ILE A 300 13.49 -6.81 17.00
C ILE A 300 14.63 -7.25 17.91
N ALA A 301 14.30 -8.08 18.90
CA ALA A 301 15.23 -8.43 19.97
C ALA A 301 15.12 -9.89 20.40
N SER A 302 14.80 -10.78 19.46
CA SER A 302 14.65 -12.22 19.68
C SER A 302 15.86 -12.85 20.39
N GLN A 303 15.61 -13.62 21.46
CA GLN A 303 16.67 -14.39 22.11
C GLN A 303 17.16 -15.54 21.21
N GLU A 304 16.26 -16.11 20.43
CA GLU A 304 16.52 -17.21 19.49
C GLU A 304 17.14 -16.75 18.18
N GLY A 305 17.39 -15.45 18.02
CA GLY A 305 17.90 -14.85 16.79
C GLY A 305 16.81 -14.65 15.74
N ILE A 306 17.14 -13.94 14.68
CA ILE A 306 16.28 -13.77 13.50
C ILE A 306 17.14 -13.42 12.29
N ASN A 307 16.87 -14.07 11.16
CA ASN A 307 17.40 -13.70 9.86
C ASN A 307 16.28 -12.99 9.10
N LEU A 308 16.52 -11.76 8.68
CA LEU A 308 15.50 -10.97 7.97
C LEU A 308 16.08 -10.42 6.67
N ASN A 309 15.50 -10.79 5.52
CA ASN A 309 15.82 -10.22 4.22
C ASN A 309 14.80 -9.14 3.82
N GLY A 310 15.24 -8.20 2.98
CA GLY A 310 14.38 -7.20 2.36
C GLY A 310 14.34 -5.85 3.09
N ARG A 311 13.38 -5.02 2.69
CA ARG A 311 13.25 -3.61 3.12
C ARG A 311 12.49 -3.52 4.44
N VAL A 312 12.93 -2.66 5.34
CA VAL A 312 12.29 -2.42 6.65
C VAL A 312 11.90 -0.95 6.75
N PHE A 313 10.70 -0.68 7.25
CA PHE A 313 10.18 0.66 7.48
C PHE A 313 9.55 0.76 8.87
N THR A 314 9.88 1.80 9.63
CA THR A 314 9.17 2.16 10.86
C THR A 314 8.99 3.67 10.97
N ASN A 315 7.76 4.10 11.27
CA ASN A 315 7.42 5.48 11.67
C ASN A 315 7.79 5.77 13.14
N GLY A 316 8.21 4.75 13.89
CA GLY A 316 8.78 4.84 15.22
C GLY A 316 10.31 4.72 15.24
N ASN A 317 10.84 4.27 16.37
CA ASN A 317 12.22 3.88 16.57
C ASN A 317 12.46 2.43 16.11
N LEU A 318 13.70 2.12 15.72
CA LEU A 318 14.18 0.74 15.56
C LEU A 318 14.95 0.34 16.83
N LEU A 319 14.34 -0.51 17.64
CA LEU A 319 14.92 -1.10 18.85
C LEU A 319 15.42 -2.50 18.52
N THR A 320 16.74 -2.69 18.41
CA THR A 320 17.27 -4.00 18.04
C THR A 320 18.49 -4.38 18.86
N LYS A 321 18.51 -5.61 19.35
CA LYS A 321 19.67 -6.17 20.08
C LYS A 321 19.73 -7.66 19.89
N ALA A 322 20.93 -8.21 19.68
CA ALA A 322 21.09 -9.66 19.65
C ALA A 322 21.12 -10.23 21.07
N GLY A 323 20.44 -11.37 21.25
CA GLY A 323 20.41 -12.13 22.49
C GLY A 323 21.46 -13.24 22.48
N ARG A 324 21.00 -14.49 22.66
CA ARG A 324 21.85 -15.69 22.64
C ARG A 324 22.33 -16.03 21.23
N ASN A 325 21.41 -15.95 20.26
CA ASN A 325 21.69 -16.19 18.85
C ASN A 325 21.78 -14.85 18.10
N PRO A 326 22.52 -14.80 16.98
CA PRO A 326 22.70 -13.58 16.21
C PRO A 326 21.40 -13.11 15.56
N ILE A 327 21.31 -11.79 15.38
CA ILE A 327 20.33 -11.15 14.51
C ILE A 327 21.09 -10.60 13.31
N ARG A 328 20.60 -10.88 12.10
CA ARG A 328 21.22 -10.40 10.86
C ARG A 328 20.18 -9.88 9.87
N TYR A 329 20.40 -8.66 9.40
CA TYR A 329 19.65 -8.05 8.31
C TYR A 329 20.36 -8.34 6.98
N TYR A 330 19.76 -9.21 6.18
CA TYR A 330 20.21 -9.59 4.84
C TYR A 330 19.70 -8.58 3.79
N LEU A 331 20.35 -8.55 2.63
CA LEU A 331 19.81 -7.90 1.43
C LEU A 331 18.56 -8.67 0.94
N ILE A 332 17.83 -8.08 0.00
CA ILE A 332 16.56 -8.64 -0.53
C ILE A 332 16.64 -10.12 -0.95
N SER A 333 17.66 -10.50 -1.73
CA SER A 333 17.94 -11.88 -2.16
C SER A 333 19.43 -12.00 -2.60
N SER A 334 19.77 -13.08 -3.30
CA SER A 334 21.09 -13.32 -3.91
C SER A 334 21.38 -12.32 -5.04
N PRO A 335 22.65 -11.98 -5.36
CA PRO A 335 22.99 -11.02 -6.41
C PRO A 335 22.43 -11.33 -7.80
N ASN A 336 22.17 -12.60 -8.12
CA ASN A 336 21.55 -13.00 -9.39
C ASN A 336 20.03 -12.82 -9.44
N SER A 337 19.38 -12.38 -8.36
CA SER A 337 17.94 -12.11 -8.34
C SER A 337 17.58 -10.93 -9.22
N CYS A 338 16.46 -11.01 -9.96
CA CYS A 338 15.93 -9.89 -10.74
C CYS A 338 15.55 -8.67 -9.87
N TYR A 339 15.39 -8.89 -8.55
CA TYR A 339 14.99 -7.87 -7.59
C TYR A 339 16.14 -7.38 -6.70
N PHE A 340 17.39 -7.80 -6.98
CA PHE A 340 18.59 -7.35 -6.28
C PHE A 340 18.89 -5.87 -6.55
N LYS A 341 18.10 -5.01 -5.93
CA LYS A 341 18.15 -3.55 -6.04
C LYS A 341 18.30 -2.96 -4.65
N GLU A 342 19.09 -1.90 -4.58
CA GLU A 342 19.36 -1.16 -3.34
C GLU A 342 18.07 -0.76 -2.60
N GLU A 343 17.08 -0.22 -3.33
CA GLU A 343 15.81 0.24 -2.75
C GLU A 343 15.06 -0.88 -2.01
N ASN A 344 15.11 -2.11 -2.52
CA ASN A 344 14.42 -3.26 -1.93
C ASN A 344 15.11 -3.81 -0.68
N SER A 345 16.22 -3.20 -0.28
CA SER A 345 16.98 -3.62 0.89
C SER A 345 17.06 -2.51 1.97
N LYS A 346 16.62 -1.27 1.70
CA LYS A 346 16.75 -0.15 2.65
C LYS A 346 16.07 -0.40 4.00
N ILE A 347 16.63 0.20 5.06
CA ILE A 347 16.00 0.30 6.38
C ILE A 347 15.68 1.77 6.61
N ILE A 348 14.40 2.10 6.79
CA ILE A 348 13.91 3.47 6.96
C ILE A 348 13.32 3.60 8.37
N VAL A 349 13.85 4.55 9.14
CA VAL A 349 13.50 4.76 10.55
C VAL A 349 13.15 6.24 10.75
N ALA A 350 11.90 6.55 11.03
CA ALA A 350 11.46 7.91 11.35
C ALA A 350 12.02 8.42 12.68
N GLY A 351 12.07 7.55 13.68
CA GLY A 351 12.62 7.83 15.00
C GLY A 351 14.12 7.65 15.06
N ASN A 352 14.58 6.85 16.03
CA ASN A 352 15.98 6.58 16.34
C ASN A 352 16.33 5.10 16.19
N VAL A 353 17.62 4.82 16.01
CA VAL A 353 18.16 3.46 16.10
C VAL A 353 18.74 3.27 17.49
N ILE A 354 18.27 2.25 18.20
CA ILE A 354 18.57 1.98 19.62
C ILE A 354 19.00 0.51 19.76
N ASP A 355 20.07 0.27 20.51
CA ASP A 355 20.70 -1.05 20.68
C ASP A 355 20.14 -1.86 21.87
N SER A 356 18.85 -1.71 22.17
CA SER A 356 18.20 -2.39 23.29
C SER A 356 16.73 -2.72 23.01
N ARG A 357 16.08 -3.42 23.95
CA ARG A 357 14.61 -3.57 24.00
C ARG A 357 13.97 -2.33 24.63
N ILE A 358 12.64 -2.21 24.53
CA ILE A 358 11.87 -1.17 25.22
C ILE A 358 12.04 -1.23 26.74
N THR A 359 12.23 -2.42 27.31
CA THR A 359 12.49 -2.57 28.76
C THR A 359 13.96 -2.48 29.13
N GLY A 360 14.85 -2.30 28.14
CA GLY A 360 16.29 -2.38 28.32
C GLY A 360 16.87 -1.10 28.92
N THR A 361 17.74 -1.26 29.93
CA THR A 361 18.57 -0.21 30.55
C THR A 361 20.06 -0.33 30.17
N TYR A 362 20.38 -1.25 29.26
CA TYR A 362 21.71 -1.51 28.74
C TYR A 362 21.63 -2.09 27.32
N GLY A 363 22.73 -1.96 26.58
CA GLY A 363 22.87 -2.47 25.22
C GLY A 363 23.06 -3.99 25.16
N GLY A 364 22.76 -4.62 24.03
CA GLY A 364 22.97 -6.06 23.81
C GLY A 364 24.19 -6.40 22.96
N ASN A 365 24.21 -7.65 22.47
CA ASN A 365 25.21 -8.11 21.51
C ASN A 365 25.01 -7.43 20.14
N ASN A 366 26.10 -7.39 19.35
CA ASN A 366 26.09 -6.80 18.01
C ASN A 366 25.04 -7.43 17.10
N VAL A 367 24.30 -6.57 16.40
CA VAL A 367 23.36 -6.98 15.33
C VAL A 367 23.99 -6.69 13.98
N GLN A 368 24.11 -7.70 13.13
CA GLN A 368 24.81 -7.61 11.85
C GLN A 368 23.89 -7.05 10.74
N ILE A 369 24.42 -6.17 9.90
CA ILE A 369 23.72 -5.60 8.75
C ILE A 369 24.59 -5.73 7.51
N ASP A 370 24.03 -6.31 6.45
CA ASP A 370 24.69 -6.42 5.16
C ASP A 370 24.49 -5.15 4.32
N LEU A 371 25.58 -4.62 3.74
CA LEU A 371 25.59 -3.43 2.91
C LEU A 371 25.44 -3.80 1.43
N PHE A 372 24.66 -3.04 0.68
CA PHE A 372 24.42 -3.25 -0.74
C PHE A 372 25.59 -2.76 -1.60
N ASP A 373 25.96 -3.55 -2.61
CA ASP A 373 26.85 -3.14 -3.69
C ASP A 373 26.31 -3.71 -5.01
N GLN A 374 26.16 -2.85 -6.02
CA GLN A 374 25.68 -3.27 -7.34
C GLN A 374 26.66 -4.23 -8.04
N SER A 375 27.95 -4.23 -7.68
CA SER A 375 28.95 -5.10 -8.30
C SER A 375 28.99 -6.53 -7.75
N TYR A 376 28.15 -6.86 -6.76
CA TYR A 376 28.19 -8.19 -6.16
C TYR A 376 27.78 -9.30 -7.13
N THR A 377 28.44 -10.43 -6.96
CA THR A 377 28.19 -11.72 -7.61
C THR A 377 27.96 -12.78 -6.54
N PRO A 378 27.41 -13.97 -6.86
CA PRO A 378 27.17 -15.00 -5.85
C PRO A 378 28.41 -15.52 -5.10
N SER A 379 29.62 -15.27 -5.60
CA SER A 379 30.88 -15.59 -4.93
C SER A 379 31.48 -14.42 -4.14
N SER A 380 30.81 -13.27 -4.12
CA SER A 380 31.30 -12.07 -3.44
C SER A 380 31.23 -12.21 -1.93
N ILE A 381 32.24 -11.68 -1.24
CA ILE A 381 32.19 -11.50 0.21
C ILE A 381 31.36 -10.26 0.49
N ILE A 382 30.24 -10.45 1.19
CA ILE A 382 29.33 -9.37 1.54
C ILE A 382 29.91 -8.54 2.67
N ARG A 383 29.98 -7.22 2.48
CA ARG A 383 30.39 -6.30 3.53
C ARG A 383 29.25 -6.15 4.53
N SER A 384 29.58 -6.24 5.82
CA SER A 384 28.61 -6.01 6.89
C SER A 384 29.15 -4.99 7.90
N GLU A 385 28.22 -4.26 8.52
CA GLU A 385 28.46 -3.44 9.70
C GLU A 385 27.57 -3.91 10.87
N PHE A 386 27.69 -3.29 12.04
CA PHE A 386 26.96 -3.70 13.24
C PHE A 386 26.20 -2.53 13.85
N ILE A 387 24.95 -2.78 14.28
CA ILE A 387 24.29 -1.96 15.31
C ILE A 387 24.77 -2.43 16.67
N ASN A 388 25.19 -1.48 17.50
CA ASN A 388 25.64 -1.69 18.88
C ASN A 388 25.68 -0.35 19.63
N ASN A 389 26.19 -0.35 20.86
CA ASN A 389 26.26 0.85 21.67
C ASN A 389 27.14 1.95 21.05
N THR A 390 28.01 1.62 20.08
CA THR A 390 28.79 2.58 19.26
C THR A 390 27.95 3.10 18.08
N ASN A 391 27.41 2.21 17.26
CA ASN A 391 26.64 2.53 16.07
C ASN A 391 25.13 2.56 16.37
N LYS A 392 24.69 3.66 16.99
CA LYS A 392 23.29 3.99 17.26
C LYS A 392 23.09 5.51 17.20
N THR A 393 21.85 5.99 17.13
CA THR A 393 21.61 7.44 16.99
C THR A 393 21.40 8.20 18.30
N VAL A 394 21.19 7.48 19.41
CA VAL A 394 21.02 8.04 20.77
C VAL A 394 22.32 7.98 21.59
N PRO A 395 22.52 8.81 22.63
CA PRO A 395 23.72 8.79 23.46
C PRO A 395 24.01 7.42 24.06
N THR A 396 25.26 7.17 24.45
CA THR A 396 25.72 5.87 24.98
C THR A 396 24.98 5.44 26.25
N SER A 397 24.48 6.39 27.05
CA SER A 397 23.70 6.16 28.27
C SER A 397 22.20 5.98 28.05
N VAL A 398 21.71 6.19 26.83
CA VAL A 398 20.28 6.16 26.50
C VAL A 398 19.93 4.82 25.84
N TYR A 399 18.86 4.20 26.36
CA TYR A 399 18.34 2.92 25.94
C TYR A 399 16.81 2.98 25.76
N GLY A 400 16.22 1.87 25.34
CA GLY A 400 14.81 1.78 24.94
C GLY A 400 13.83 2.15 26.05
N ASN A 401 14.15 1.91 27.32
CA ASN A 401 13.29 2.30 28.44
C ASN A 401 13.08 3.83 28.55
N THR A 402 13.96 4.60 27.93
CA THR A 402 13.94 6.06 27.93
C THR A 402 13.62 6.61 26.53
N ALA A 403 14.18 6.00 25.49
CA ALA A 403 14.08 6.52 24.13
C ALA A 403 12.87 6.02 23.33
N ALA A 404 12.24 4.91 23.74
CA ALA A 404 11.02 4.43 23.10
C ALA A 404 9.87 5.45 23.23
N TYR A 405 8.88 5.31 22.38
CA TYR A 405 7.72 6.19 22.33
C TYR A 405 6.61 5.75 23.29
N ASN A 406 6.04 6.75 23.95
CA ASN A 406 4.85 6.67 24.79
C ASN A 406 3.63 6.95 23.90
N ASP A 407 3.05 5.87 23.37
CA ASP A 407 1.94 5.94 22.41
C ASP A 407 0.66 6.52 23.03
N GLU A 408 0.42 6.29 24.33
CA GLU A 408 -0.71 6.88 25.08
C GLU A 408 -0.59 8.41 25.14
N ALA A 409 0.60 8.92 25.49
CA ALA A 409 0.85 10.36 25.53
C ALA A 409 0.68 11.00 24.15
N TYR A 410 1.14 10.33 23.09
CA TYR A 410 0.94 10.79 21.72
C TYR A 410 -0.54 10.81 21.34
N ALA A 411 -1.29 9.73 21.60
CA ALA A 411 -2.73 9.65 21.32
C ALA A 411 -3.52 10.75 22.03
N LYS A 412 -3.23 11.01 23.31
CA LYS A 412 -3.85 12.10 24.09
C LYS A 412 -3.52 13.49 23.55
N ARG A 413 -2.29 13.74 23.08
CA ARG A 413 -1.91 15.03 22.44
C ARG A 413 -2.69 15.26 21.15
N ILE A 414 -2.78 14.24 20.28
CA ILE A 414 -3.54 14.33 19.03
C ILE A 414 -5.02 14.58 19.32
N ASP A 415 -5.61 13.85 20.26
CA ASP A 415 -7.01 14.04 20.66
C ASP A 415 -7.28 15.48 21.14
N ARG A 416 -6.39 16.00 22.00
CA ARG A 416 -6.48 17.36 22.51
C ARG A 416 -6.36 18.42 21.41
N LEU A 417 -5.50 18.22 20.41
CA LEU A 417 -5.36 19.12 19.24
C LEU A 417 -6.65 19.17 18.41
N VAL A 418 -7.29 18.00 18.18
CA VAL A 418 -8.57 17.92 17.46
C VAL A 418 -9.67 18.65 18.22
N GLN A 419 -9.76 18.44 19.54
CA GLN A 419 -10.75 19.10 20.40
C GLN A 419 -10.52 20.62 20.51
N ALA A 420 -9.26 21.07 20.51
CA ALA A 420 -8.91 22.49 20.59
C ALA A 420 -9.28 23.29 19.33
N THR A 421 -9.43 22.61 18.18
CA THR A 421 -9.59 23.28 16.88
C THR A 421 -11.02 23.80 16.72
N ASN A 422 -11.17 25.10 16.42
CA ASN A 422 -12.47 25.73 16.16
C ASN A 422 -12.91 25.53 14.69
N ILE A 423 -14.22 25.37 14.47
CA ILE A 423 -14.84 25.15 13.14
C ILE A 423 -14.65 26.34 12.19
N ALA A 424 -14.57 27.58 12.71
CA ALA A 424 -14.49 28.77 11.86
C ALA A 424 -13.16 28.95 11.10
N TYR A 425 -12.10 28.19 11.44
CA TYR A 425 -10.73 28.43 10.94
C TYR A 425 -10.01 27.13 10.53
N LEU A 426 -10.68 26.25 9.78
CA LEU A 426 -10.06 25.01 9.28
C LEU A 426 -9.03 25.32 8.16
N PRO A 427 -7.92 24.57 8.09
CA PRO A 427 -7.00 24.64 6.96
C PRO A 427 -7.68 24.21 5.64
N ASP A 428 -7.25 24.77 4.51
CA ASP A 428 -7.83 24.47 3.19
C ASP A 428 -7.72 22.98 2.84
N GLU A 429 -6.61 22.33 3.19
CA GLU A 429 -6.39 20.88 3.01
C GLU A 429 -7.52 20.09 3.68
N VAL A 430 -7.85 20.43 4.92
CA VAL A 430 -8.85 19.72 5.74
C VAL A 430 -10.24 19.99 5.19
N GLN A 431 -10.57 21.25 4.90
CA GLN A 431 -11.88 21.62 4.36
C GLN A 431 -12.16 20.95 3.02
N GLN A 432 -11.18 20.92 2.12
CA GLN A 432 -11.33 20.25 0.82
C GLN A 432 -11.46 18.73 0.92
N GLN A 433 -10.83 18.10 1.92
CA GLN A 433 -10.99 16.67 2.17
C GLN A 433 -12.36 16.34 2.78
N ILE A 434 -12.84 17.14 3.73
CA ILE A 434 -14.19 17.00 4.31
C ILE A 434 -15.24 17.11 3.20
N ASN A 435 -15.18 18.17 2.38
CA ASN A 435 -16.12 18.36 1.29
C ASN A 435 -16.07 17.19 0.29
N ARG A 436 -14.86 16.69 -0.04
CA ARG A 436 -14.70 15.53 -0.92
C ARG A 436 -15.38 14.27 -0.40
N ASP A 437 -15.19 13.97 0.88
CA ASP A 437 -15.73 12.74 1.47
C ASP A 437 -17.26 12.80 1.59
N LEU A 438 -17.80 13.96 1.96
CA LEU A 438 -19.25 14.18 2.01
C LEU A 438 -19.90 14.22 0.62
N ASP A 439 -19.23 14.79 -0.38
CA ASP A 439 -19.68 14.77 -1.79
C ASP A 439 -19.63 13.34 -2.37
N ALA A 440 -18.68 12.51 -1.91
CA ALA A 440 -18.55 11.12 -2.33
C ALA A 440 -19.57 10.20 -1.63
N ASP A 441 -19.93 10.50 -0.39
CA ASP A 441 -20.90 9.75 0.40
C ASP A 441 -21.65 10.65 1.39
N SER A 442 -22.86 11.04 0.99
CA SER A 442 -23.76 11.87 1.79
C SER A 442 -24.34 11.16 3.03
N THR A 443 -24.13 9.85 3.19
CA THR A 443 -24.62 9.09 4.35
C THR A 443 -23.71 9.20 5.58
N LEU A 444 -22.51 9.75 5.41
CA LEU A 444 -21.52 9.94 6.47
C LEU A 444 -21.93 11.03 7.47
N ASN A 445 -21.47 10.90 8.71
CA ASN A 445 -21.64 11.92 9.74
C ASN A 445 -20.56 13.02 9.57
N PRO A 446 -20.93 14.29 9.35
CA PRO A 446 -19.97 15.38 9.16
C PRO A 446 -18.98 15.58 10.32
N ASP A 447 -19.41 15.35 11.57
CA ASP A 447 -18.54 15.53 12.74
C ASP A 447 -17.46 14.45 12.84
N ASP A 448 -17.82 13.20 12.49
CA ASP A 448 -16.89 12.08 12.48
C ASP A 448 -15.83 12.27 11.38
N VAL A 449 -16.27 12.68 10.17
CA VAL A 449 -15.38 13.00 9.04
C VAL A 449 -14.44 14.14 9.42
N ARG A 450 -14.95 15.21 10.04
CA ARG A 450 -14.15 16.34 10.51
C ARG A 450 -13.04 15.89 11.46
N ASN A 451 -13.40 15.12 12.49
CA ASN A 451 -12.46 14.68 13.51
C ASN A 451 -11.40 13.73 12.94
N GLU A 452 -11.77 12.86 12.00
CA GLU A 452 -10.84 12.01 11.28
C GLU A 452 -9.83 12.83 10.45
N LYS A 453 -10.30 13.82 9.67
CA LYS A 453 -9.41 14.64 8.83
C LYS A 453 -8.48 15.52 9.66
N LEU A 454 -8.95 16.07 10.78
CA LEU A 454 -8.09 16.78 11.73
C LEU A 454 -7.06 15.86 12.38
N ARG A 455 -7.43 14.62 12.72
CA ARG A 455 -6.50 13.63 13.27
C ARG A 455 -5.38 13.32 12.28
N ILE A 456 -5.71 13.09 11.01
CA ILE A 456 -4.71 12.90 9.93
C ILE A 456 -3.84 14.15 9.78
N TYR A 457 -4.44 15.34 9.76
CA TYR A 457 -3.73 16.61 9.64
C TYR A 457 -2.67 16.81 10.72
N PHE A 458 -3.03 16.54 11.99
CA PHE A 458 -2.12 16.70 13.12
C PHE A 458 -1.10 15.57 13.22
N ARG A 459 -1.43 14.33 12.87
CA ARG A 459 -0.44 13.23 12.84
C ARG A 459 0.70 13.49 11.85
N LYS A 460 0.41 14.09 10.69
CA LYS A 460 1.46 14.50 9.73
C LYS A 460 2.44 15.55 10.30
N ARG A 461 2.04 16.30 11.34
CA ARG A 461 2.73 17.52 11.82
C ARG A 461 3.21 17.45 13.27
N THR A 462 2.90 16.37 13.98
CA THR A 462 3.24 16.18 15.39
C THR A 462 4.26 15.05 15.48
N ARG A 463 5.37 15.27 16.18
CA ARG A 463 6.34 14.20 16.44
C ARG A 463 5.82 13.21 17.48
N ARG A 464 6.39 12.02 17.51
CA ARG A 464 6.11 11.03 18.57
C ARG A 464 6.70 11.49 19.91
N VAL A 465 6.15 10.99 21.01
CA VAL A 465 6.50 11.40 22.38
C VAL A 465 7.38 10.35 23.02
N PRO A 466 8.64 10.62 23.37
CA PRO A 466 9.48 9.63 24.05
C PRO A 466 9.21 9.53 25.55
N TYR A 467 9.52 8.39 26.16
CA TYR A 467 9.45 8.20 27.62
C TYR A 467 10.41 9.13 28.39
N ALA A 468 11.50 9.59 27.75
CA ALA A 468 12.38 10.63 28.27
C ALA A 468 11.65 11.97 28.51
N GLU A 469 10.67 12.28 27.67
CA GLU A 469 9.88 13.51 27.75
C GLU A 469 8.72 13.35 28.73
N VAL A 470 7.94 12.29 28.55
CA VAL A 470 6.77 11.94 29.36
C VAL A 470 6.96 10.49 29.83
N PRO A 471 7.41 10.29 31.08
CA PRO A 471 7.52 8.96 31.68
C PRO A 471 6.18 8.19 31.68
N GLU A 472 6.23 6.92 32.10
CA GLU A 472 5.01 6.13 32.26
C GLU A 472 4.01 6.88 33.17
N ILE A 473 2.76 7.00 32.72
CA ILE A 473 1.72 7.75 33.42
C ILE A 473 1.36 7.01 34.71
N VAL A 474 1.98 7.41 35.83
CA VAL A 474 1.57 7.01 37.18
C VAL A 474 0.47 7.98 37.62
N SER A 475 -0.51 7.54 38.44
CA SER A 475 -1.65 8.37 38.87
C SER A 475 -1.21 9.77 39.30
N GLY A 476 -1.51 10.80 38.51
CA GLY A 476 -1.17 12.21 38.77
C GLY A 476 -0.29 12.89 37.70
N ASP A 477 0.44 12.13 36.87
CA ASP A 477 1.20 12.69 35.75
C ASP A 477 0.33 12.83 34.50
N GLU A 478 0.44 13.97 33.81
CA GLU A 478 -0.49 14.33 32.74
C GLU A 478 0.26 14.69 31.45
N PRO A 479 0.08 13.94 30.34
CA PRO A 479 0.86 14.13 29.10
C PRO A 479 0.58 15.47 28.39
N LEU A 480 -0.41 16.22 28.88
CA LEU A 480 -0.79 17.54 28.43
C LEU A 480 -0.16 18.68 29.27
N VAL A 481 0.62 18.35 30.31
CA VAL A 481 1.36 19.34 31.10
C VAL A 481 2.81 19.38 30.63
N TYR A 482 3.31 20.58 30.34
CA TYR A 482 4.67 20.81 29.84
C TYR A 482 5.36 21.89 30.68
N GLY A 483 6.25 21.47 31.59
CA GLY A 483 6.83 22.39 32.56
C GLY A 483 5.76 22.97 33.48
N SER A 484 5.63 24.30 33.53
CA SER A 484 4.56 25.01 34.26
C SER A 484 3.30 25.25 33.42
N TYR A 485 3.31 24.94 32.12
CA TYR A 485 2.18 25.15 31.22
C TYR A 485 1.26 23.93 31.18
N ASP A 486 -0.04 24.17 31.32
CA ASP A 486 -1.08 23.14 31.23
C ASP A 486 -1.91 23.31 29.96
N PHE A 487 -1.75 22.40 29.00
CA PHE A 487 -2.50 22.40 27.74
C PHE A 487 -3.91 21.81 27.87
N LYS A 488 -4.33 21.33 29.05
CA LYS A 488 -5.75 21.02 29.30
C LYS A 488 -6.57 22.30 29.28
N THR A 489 -6.06 23.34 29.94
CA THR A 489 -6.72 24.65 30.08
C THR A 489 -6.29 25.63 29.00
N ASN A 490 -5.04 25.60 28.57
CA ASN A 490 -4.52 26.46 27.51
C ASN A 490 -4.64 25.80 26.13
N SER A 491 -4.67 26.62 25.07
CA SER A 491 -4.70 26.11 23.70
C SER A 491 -3.34 25.50 23.31
N PRO A 492 -3.30 24.25 22.80
CA PRO A 492 -2.09 23.65 22.25
C PRO A 492 -1.81 24.05 20.79
N LEU A 493 -2.52 25.04 20.25
CA LEU A 493 -2.48 25.44 18.84
C LEU A 493 -1.73 26.76 18.64
N GLN A 494 -1.01 26.84 17.53
CA GLN A 494 -0.37 28.05 17.01
C GLN A 494 -0.76 28.27 15.54
N GLY A 495 -0.68 29.51 15.08
CA GLY A 495 -1.05 29.89 13.71
C GLY A 495 -2.56 29.82 13.44
N SER A 496 -2.93 30.05 12.17
CA SER A 496 -4.32 29.97 11.69
C SER A 496 -4.37 29.60 10.20
N GLY A 497 -5.52 29.10 9.73
CA GLY A 497 -5.69 28.64 8.34
C GLY A 497 -4.61 27.62 7.96
N ASN A 498 -3.89 27.84 6.85
CA ASN A 498 -2.84 26.94 6.35
C ASN A 498 -1.57 26.90 7.22
N SER A 499 -1.42 27.81 8.19
CA SER A 499 -0.32 27.81 9.17
C SER A 499 -0.69 27.16 10.51
N LEU A 500 -1.95 26.70 10.67
CA LEU A 500 -2.45 26.07 11.89
C LEU A 500 -1.61 24.85 12.25
N ARG A 501 -1.08 24.81 13.47
CA ARG A 501 -0.12 23.78 13.89
C ARG A 501 -0.16 23.55 15.41
N PRO A 502 0.38 22.41 15.89
CA PRO A 502 0.69 22.23 17.31
C PRO A 502 1.69 23.26 17.81
N VAL A 503 1.85 23.40 19.12
CA VAL A 503 3.01 24.12 19.69
C VAL A 503 4.34 23.54 19.19
N ASP A 504 5.34 24.39 18.95
CA ASP A 504 6.64 23.98 18.40
C ASP A 504 7.31 22.83 19.18
N ALA A 505 7.14 22.77 20.50
CA ALA A 505 7.64 21.68 21.35
C ALA A 505 7.09 20.29 20.96
N TRP A 506 5.90 20.24 20.33
CA TRP A 506 5.25 19.01 19.84
C TRP A 506 5.49 18.76 18.35
N ILE A 507 6.14 19.68 17.63
CA ILE A 507 6.53 19.52 16.23
C ILE A 507 7.98 19.07 16.15
N PHE A 508 8.88 19.77 16.84
CA PHE A 508 10.31 19.56 16.66
C PHE A 508 10.89 18.63 17.73
N PRO A 509 11.77 17.70 17.34
CA PRO A 509 12.54 16.90 18.30
C PRO A 509 13.70 17.68 18.93
N TYR A 510 14.19 18.70 18.23
CA TYR A 510 15.30 19.57 18.64
C TYR A 510 14.95 21.03 18.36
N ASP A 511 15.68 21.95 18.97
CA ASP A 511 15.56 23.38 18.69
C ASP A 511 15.71 23.65 17.18
N PRO A 512 14.72 24.27 16.52
CA PRO A 512 14.80 24.56 15.09
C PRO A 512 15.92 25.54 14.73
N ALA A 513 16.47 26.30 15.69
CA ALA A 513 17.58 27.21 15.45
C ALA A 513 18.92 26.50 15.20
N ASP A 514 19.13 25.31 15.77
CA ASP A 514 20.41 24.58 15.65
C ASP A 514 20.31 23.13 15.16
N GLY A 515 19.10 22.55 15.20
CA GLY A 515 18.81 21.19 14.78
C GLY A 515 19.37 20.08 15.69
N LYS A 516 19.87 20.42 16.89
CA LYS A 516 20.57 19.48 17.80
C LYS A 516 20.23 19.58 19.29
N THR A 517 19.72 20.71 19.79
CA THR A 517 19.45 20.89 21.24
C THR A 517 18.09 20.29 21.62
N ALA A 518 18.03 19.30 22.54
CA ALA A 518 16.81 18.55 22.84
C ALA A 518 16.05 18.95 24.12
N THR A 519 16.63 19.80 24.99
CA THR A 519 16.18 20.02 26.39
C THR A 519 14.70 20.41 26.56
N ASN A 520 14.20 21.31 25.70
CA ASN A 520 12.80 21.77 25.72
C ASN A 520 11.97 21.19 24.56
N TYR A 521 12.38 20.01 24.08
CA TYR A 521 11.76 19.31 22.96
C TYR A 521 11.62 17.82 23.30
N ALA A 522 12.20 16.91 22.52
CA ALA A 522 12.05 15.46 22.71
C ALA A 522 12.91 14.89 23.86
N LYS A 523 13.83 15.68 24.44
CA LYS A 523 14.75 15.27 25.52
C LYS A 523 15.62 14.04 25.21
N ILE A 524 15.85 13.76 23.93
CA ILE A 524 16.79 12.73 23.46
C ILE A 524 17.84 13.41 22.59
N ASP A 525 19.07 13.50 23.10
CA ASP A 525 20.19 14.06 22.35
C ASP A 525 20.59 13.18 21.16
N ILE A 526 21.43 13.71 20.28
CA ILE A 526 21.98 12.96 19.14
C ILE A 526 23.34 12.38 19.55
N LYS A 527 23.64 11.17 19.08
CA LYS A 527 24.96 10.60 19.29
C LYS A 527 26.03 11.25 18.41
N GLU A 528 26.93 11.98 19.05
CA GLU A 528 28.01 12.69 18.37
C GLU A 528 29.28 11.85 18.19
N ASN A 529 30.04 12.15 17.14
CA ASN A 529 31.40 11.67 16.88
C ASN A 529 32.28 12.86 16.44
N GLY A 530 32.59 13.76 17.38
CA GLY A 530 33.27 15.02 17.07
C GLY A 530 32.43 15.91 16.14
N SER A 531 32.98 16.26 14.97
CA SER A 531 32.26 17.00 13.91
C SER A 531 31.32 16.13 13.08
N LYS A 532 31.26 14.82 13.34
CA LYS A 532 30.38 13.85 12.65
C LYS A 532 29.31 13.33 13.62
N LEU A 533 28.43 12.47 13.10
CA LEU A 533 27.34 11.85 13.86
C LEU A 533 27.32 10.34 13.63
N TYR A 534 26.83 9.59 14.63
CA TYR A 534 26.35 8.24 14.40
C TYR A 534 24.86 8.27 14.02
N LEU A 535 24.38 7.49 13.06
CA LEU A 535 25.13 6.57 12.21
C LEU A 535 25.94 7.31 11.13
N SER A 536 27.20 6.91 10.94
CA SER A 536 28.04 7.46 9.88
C SER A 536 27.39 7.25 8.52
N ALA A 537 27.35 8.28 7.67
CA ALA A 537 26.76 8.18 6.34
C ALA A 537 27.48 9.03 5.29
N THR A 538 27.35 8.60 4.05
CA THR A 538 27.79 9.29 2.84
C THR A 538 26.74 10.32 2.42
N GLU A 539 27.17 11.42 1.82
CA GLU A 539 26.24 12.38 1.21
C GLU A 539 25.35 11.68 0.16
N PRO A 540 24.01 11.86 0.18
CA PRO A 540 23.09 11.09 -0.67
C PRO A 540 23.38 11.17 -2.17
N VAL A 541 23.75 12.35 -2.67
CA VAL A 541 24.07 12.56 -4.09
C VAL A 541 25.34 11.80 -4.49
N GLU A 542 26.32 11.75 -3.60
CA GLU A 542 27.59 11.06 -3.85
C GLU A 542 27.48 9.54 -3.67
N GLN A 543 26.66 9.09 -2.73
CA GLN A 543 26.32 7.67 -2.57
C GLN A 543 25.61 7.13 -3.83
N ALA A 544 24.65 7.90 -4.38
CA ALA A 544 23.93 7.51 -5.59
C ALA A 544 24.89 7.35 -6.81
N LYS A 545 25.92 8.20 -6.92
CA LYS A 545 26.96 8.09 -7.96
C LYS A 545 27.87 6.88 -7.76
N ALA A 546 28.16 6.52 -6.51
CA ALA A 546 29.04 5.39 -6.19
C ALA A 546 28.39 4.03 -6.44
N GLY A 547 27.05 3.94 -6.49
CA GLY A 547 26.32 2.69 -6.76
C GLY A 547 26.43 1.63 -5.65
N ARG A 548 26.86 2.03 -4.44
CA ARG A 548 27.07 1.15 -3.29
C ARG A 548 26.86 1.87 -1.96
N GLU A 549 26.47 1.13 -0.92
CA GLU A 549 26.30 1.63 0.46
C GLU A 549 27.64 1.56 1.20
N GLN A 550 28.34 2.69 1.39
CA GLN A 550 29.70 2.73 1.95
C GLN A 550 29.75 2.68 3.47
N LYS A 551 28.70 3.18 4.13
CA LYS A 551 28.55 3.23 5.59
C LYS A 551 27.19 2.69 6.03
N ILE A 552 27.07 2.28 7.28
CA ILE A 552 25.79 1.83 7.87
C ILE A 552 24.64 2.86 7.71
N GLY A 553 24.91 4.16 7.77
CA GLY A 553 23.91 5.20 7.58
C GLY A 553 23.44 5.37 6.12
N ASP A 554 24.12 4.74 5.15
CA ASP A 554 23.64 4.65 3.77
C ASP A 554 22.55 3.58 3.65
N ARG A 555 22.64 2.54 4.50
CA ARG A 555 21.67 1.45 4.61
C ARG A 555 20.48 1.83 5.49
N ILE A 556 20.74 2.48 6.62
CA ILE A 556 19.72 2.90 7.59
C ILE A 556 19.50 4.41 7.51
N LEU A 557 18.40 4.80 6.88
CA LEU A 557 17.98 6.21 6.81
C LEU A 557 17.22 6.57 8.08
N VAL A 558 17.69 7.58 8.82
CA VAL A 558 17.14 7.94 10.14
C VAL A 558 16.62 9.38 10.15
N GLY A 559 15.41 9.56 10.69
CA GLY A 559 14.73 10.86 10.82
C GLY A 559 14.86 11.55 12.18
N ASN A 560 15.38 10.87 13.21
CA ASN A 560 15.46 11.37 14.60
C ASN A 560 14.18 12.03 15.12
N ASN A 561 13.03 11.41 14.86
CA ASN A 561 11.70 11.85 15.30
C ASN A 561 11.22 13.17 14.65
N LEU A 562 11.74 13.53 13.49
CA LEU A 562 11.20 14.63 12.70
C LEU A 562 9.88 14.18 12.04
N PRO A 563 8.76 14.90 12.22
CA PRO A 563 7.48 14.51 11.64
C PRO A 563 7.51 14.62 10.11
N GLN A 564 6.48 14.10 9.45
CA GLN A 564 6.39 14.15 7.99
C GLN A 564 6.45 15.59 7.47
N LEU A 565 5.72 16.50 8.13
CA LEU A 565 5.67 17.92 7.83
C LEU A 565 6.10 18.71 9.06
N TRP A 566 7.15 19.52 8.94
CA TRP A 566 7.60 20.44 9.99
C TRP A 566 7.56 21.88 9.49
N PHE A 567 7.45 22.83 10.41
CA PHE A 567 7.20 24.24 10.05
C PHE A 567 8.52 25.00 9.86
N ASP A 568 8.77 25.55 8.68
CA ASP A 568 9.94 26.39 8.43
C ASP A 568 9.56 27.85 8.65
N THR A 569 9.96 28.41 9.80
CA THR A 569 9.66 29.80 10.19
C THR A 569 10.26 30.82 9.24
N THR A 570 11.36 30.50 8.55
CA THR A 570 11.98 31.40 7.57
C THR A 570 11.18 31.51 6.28
N LYS A 571 10.43 30.46 5.94
CA LYS A 571 9.59 30.36 4.74
C LYS A 571 8.10 30.51 5.04
N ASP A 572 7.73 30.63 6.31
CA ASP A 572 6.36 30.68 6.83
C ASP A 572 5.45 29.56 6.27
N ARG A 573 5.99 28.33 6.15
CA ARG A 573 5.26 27.19 5.57
C ARG A 573 5.76 25.84 6.07
N PHE A 574 4.92 24.82 5.93
CA PHE A 574 5.33 23.44 6.16
C PHE A 574 6.26 22.93 5.05
N VAL A 575 7.27 22.16 5.45
CA VAL A 575 8.25 21.52 4.56
C VAL A 575 8.44 20.05 4.93
N SER A 576 8.98 19.26 4.00
CA SER A 576 9.25 17.82 4.13
C SER A 576 10.46 17.42 3.28
N SER A 577 10.88 16.16 3.37
CA SER A 577 11.88 15.56 2.47
C SER A 577 11.49 15.78 0.99
N PRO A 578 12.43 16.15 0.10
CA PRO A 578 13.89 16.16 0.26
C PRO A 578 14.47 17.45 0.88
N GLN A 579 13.66 18.36 1.43
CA GLN A 579 14.22 19.47 2.22
C GLN A 579 14.65 18.94 3.60
N GLY A 580 15.94 19.11 3.93
CA GLY A 580 16.51 18.72 5.22
C GLY A 580 16.52 19.86 6.24
N GLN A 581 16.54 19.51 7.53
CA GLN A 581 16.89 20.39 8.63
C GLN A 581 18.42 20.36 8.81
N THR A 582 19.07 21.52 8.75
CA THR A 582 20.51 21.66 8.99
C THR A 582 20.87 21.32 10.43
N ILE A 583 21.95 20.58 10.65
CA ILE A 583 22.49 20.29 11.99
C ILE A 583 23.78 21.10 12.19
N VAL A 584 23.69 22.16 12.98
CA VAL A 584 24.75 23.16 13.08
C VAL A 584 26.04 22.58 13.67
N GLY A 585 27.13 22.68 12.91
CA GLY A 585 28.47 22.23 13.28
C GLY A 585 28.75 20.75 13.01
N LYS A 586 27.85 20.04 12.32
CA LYS A 586 28.02 18.63 11.94
C LYS A 586 28.19 18.46 10.44
N GLN A 587 28.91 17.43 10.01
CA GLN A 587 29.25 17.17 8.61
C GLN A 587 28.98 15.71 8.21
N TRP A 588 28.80 15.47 6.91
CA TRP A 588 28.76 14.11 6.34
C TRP A 588 30.10 13.39 6.51
N ASP A 589 30.10 12.05 6.58
CA ASP A 589 31.33 11.28 6.81
C ASP A 589 32.16 11.15 5.53
N VAL A 590 31.50 10.86 4.41
CA VAL A 590 32.18 10.46 3.16
C VAL A 590 31.82 11.40 1.99
N ASP A 591 32.82 11.82 1.23
CA ASP A 591 32.71 12.60 0.00
C ASP A 591 32.72 11.71 -1.27
N LYS A 592 32.64 12.35 -2.44
CA LYS A 592 32.64 11.70 -3.76
C LYS A 592 33.82 10.77 -4.05
N ASN A 593 34.94 10.96 -3.36
CA ASN A 593 36.17 10.20 -3.58
C ASN A 593 36.39 9.14 -2.48
N GLY A 594 35.44 8.97 -1.55
CA GLY A 594 35.61 8.08 -0.40
C GLY A 594 36.40 8.70 0.76
N ASN A 595 36.64 10.02 0.76
CA ASN A 595 37.39 10.74 1.79
C ASN A 595 36.46 11.46 2.78
N ASN A 596 37.02 12.12 3.79
CA ASN A 596 36.24 12.91 4.75
C ASN A 596 35.54 14.10 4.07
N SER A 597 34.21 14.16 4.18
CA SER A 597 33.44 15.30 3.67
C SER A 597 33.51 16.53 4.58
N THR A 598 33.41 17.74 4.00
CA THR A 598 33.26 19.02 4.73
C THR A 598 31.84 19.59 4.62
N VAL A 599 30.96 18.92 3.86
CA VAL A 599 29.58 19.34 3.63
C VAL A 599 28.78 19.20 4.93
N THR A 600 28.00 20.23 5.24
CA THR A 600 27.16 20.26 6.45
C THR A 600 26.13 19.14 6.42
N ARG A 601 25.94 18.48 7.58
CA ARG A 601 24.99 17.38 7.72
C ARG A 601 23.57 17.93 7.82
N GLU A 602 22.67 17.30 7.08
CA GLU A 602 21.23 17.56 7.14
C GLU A 602 20.48 16.32 7.62
N ARG A 603 19.32 16.56 8.25
CA ARG A 603 18.33 15.55 8.64
C ARG A 603 17.11 15.67 7.77
N PHE A 604 16.61 14.55 7.26
CA PHE A 604 15.41 14.51 6.44
C PHE A 604 14.28 13.81 7.19
N SER A 605 13.04 14.27 7.01
CA SER A 605 11.86 13.55 7.50
C SER A 605 11.80 12.17 6.86
N GLN A 606 11.79 11.13 7.70
CA GLN A 606 11.53 9.75 7.27
C GLN A 606 10.12 9.27 7.69
N ALA A 607 9.43 10.04 8.53
CA ALA A 607 8.05 9.79 8.90
C ALA A 607 7.11 9.99 7.70
N TYR A 608 6.19 9.05 7.50
CA TYR A 608 5.19 9.12 6.46
C TYR A 608 3.86 8.60 6.98
N GLN A 609 2.84 9.46 7.03
CA GLN A 609 1.50 9.04 7.46
C GLN A 609 0.99 7.95 6.51
N LEU A 610 0.89 6.73 7.04
CA LEU A 610 0.24 5.64 6.34
C LEU A 610 -1.27 5.93 6.27
N GLU A 611 -1.88 5.60 5.13
CA GLU A 611 -3.33 5.73 5.02
C GLU A 611 -4.02 4.62 5.83
N ASP A 612 -5.24 4.86 6.30
CA ASP A 612 -5.97 3.90 7.10
C ASP A 612 -6.16 2.60 6.30
N LEU A 613 -5.41 1.56 6.69
CA LEU A 613 -5.64 0.19 6.22
C LEU A 613 -6.93 -0.39 6.83
N GLY A 614 -7.50 0.29 7.83
CA GLY A 614 -8.59 -0.14 8.68
C GLY A 614 -9.82 -0.64 7.94
N ALA A 615 -10.36 -1.72 8.48
CA ALA A 615 -11.53 -2.43 7.97
C ALA A 615 -12.85 -1.92 8.55
N ASN A 616 -12.87 -0.66 9.01
CA ASN A 616 -14.02 -0.08 9.70
C ASN A 616 -15.31 -0.20 8.87
N ARG A 617 -16.43 -0.30 9.57
CA ARG A 617 -17.75 -0.34 8.94
C ARG A 617 -18.03 0.96 8.21
N ASP A 618 -18.68 0.85 7.05
CA ASP A 618 -18.87 1.92 6.07
C ASP A 618 -17.55 2.53 5.55
N GLY A 619 -16.43 1.86 5.82
CA GLY A 619 -15.10 2.27 5.39
C GLY A 619 -14.80 1.88 3.95
N PHE A 620 -13.58 2.20 3.53
CA PHE A 620 -13.12 2.01 2.15
C PHE A 620 -13.27 0.56 1.65
N TRP A 621 -12.85 -0.42 2.45
CA TRP A 621 -12.83 -1.82 2.01
C TRP A 621 -14.22 -2.41 1.85
N GLU A 622 -15.15 -2.09 2.76
CA GLU A 622 -16.54 -2.52 2.65
C GLU A 622 -17.20 -1.94 1.39
N LYS A 623 -16.97 -0.65 1.12
CA LYS A 623 -17.44 0.04 -0.09
C LYS A 623 -16.82 -0.53 -1.37
N SER A 624 -15.51 -0.78 -1.37
CA SER A 624 -14.80 -1.36 -2.52
C SER A 624 -15.27 -2.78 -2.82
N ALA A 625 -15.61 -3.56 -1.79
CA ALA A 625 -16.22 -4.87 -1.96
C ALA A 625 -17.66 -4.80 -2.52
N ALA A 626 -18.39 -3.72 -2.26
CA ALA A 626 -19.75 -3.53 -2.76
C ALA A 626 -19.82 -2.87 -4.16
N GLN A 627 -18.74 -2.23 -4.62
CA GLN A 627 -18.69 -1.48 -5.87
C GLN A 627 -18.71 -2.39 -7.11
N LYS A 628 -19.36 -1.94 -8.19
CA LYS A 628 -19.29 -2.59 -9.50
C LYS A 628 -18.04 -2.15 -10.27
N PRO A 629 -17.20 -3.08 -10.77
CA PRO A 629 -16.13 -2.74 -11.70
C PRO A 629 -16.72 -2.22 -13.02
N GLN A 630 -16.12 -1.17 -13.58
CA GLN A 630 -16.51 -0.58 -14.88
C GLN A 630 -15.82 -1.30 -16.05
N SER A 631 -14.68 -1.95 -15.78
CA SER A 631 -13.88 -2.73 -16.72
C SER A 631 -13.47 -4.07 -16.10
N PRO A 632 -13.24 -5.15 -16.89
CA PRO A 632 -12.73 -6.42 -16.38
C PRO A 632 -11.39 -6.31 -15.61
N LEU A 633 -10.60 -5.27 -15.89
CA LEU A 633 -9.32 -5.01 -15.22
C LEU A 633 -9.47 -4.13 -13.96
N ASP A 634 -10.66 -3.62 -13.69
CA ASP A 634 -10.91 -2.89 -12.44
C ASP A 634 -10.83 -3.87 -11.27
N ILE A 635 -10.02 -3.48 -10.29
CA ILE A 635 -9.67 -4.24 -9.09
C ILE A 635 -10.61 -3.91 -7.90
N VAL A 636 -11.90 -3.74 -8.18
CA VAL A 636 -12.97 -3.51 -7.19
C VAL A 636 -14.10 -4.54 -7.39
N GLY A 637 -15.00 -4.64 -6.42
CA GLY A 637 -16.07 -5.63 -6.39
C GLY A 637 -15.63 -6.91 -5.70
N GLY A 638 -16.31 -7.29 -4.62
CA GLY A 638 -15.90 -8.34 -3.70
C GLY A 638 -17.07 -9.15 -3.14
N LEU A 639 -16.73 -10.00 -2.17
CA LEU A 639 -17.66 -10.74 -1.32
C LEU A 639 -17.77 -10.03 0.03
N ARG A 640 -18.98 -9.72 0.50
CA ARG A 640 -19.22 -9.24 1.87
C ARG A 640 -19.92 -10.31 2.69
N VAL A 641 -19.39 -10.62 3.87
CA VAL A 641 -19.94 -11.60 4.82
C VAL A 641 -20.16 -10.90 6.15
N VAL A 642 -21.41 -10.66 6.53
CA VAL A 642 -21.75 -9.93 7.76
C VAL A 642 -22.57 -10.83 8.66
N THR A 643 -22.00 -11.22 9.80
CA THR A 643 -22.72 -11.97 10.84
C THR A 643 -23.44 -10.99 11.76
N GLY A 644 -24.77 -11.10 11.84
CA GLY A 644 -25.58 -10.21 12.67
C GLY A 644 -25.40 -10.47 14.17
N ALA A 645 -25.83 -9.51 15.00
CA ALA A 645 -25.69 -9.61 16.45
C ALA A 645 -26.46 -10.82 17.05
N GLY A 646 -27.51 -11.26 16.37
CA GLY A 646 -28.44 -12.30 16.81
C GLY A 646 -29.80 -11.72 17.25
N ILE A 647 -30.79 -12.59 17.34
CA ILE A 647 -32.14 -12.28 17.83
C ILE A 647 -32.28 -12.79 19.25
N TYR A 648 -32.55 -11.88 20.18
CA TYR A 648 -32.75 -12.18 21.60
C TYR A 648 -34.21 -11.97 21.97
N LEU A 649 -34.95 -13.04 22.24
CA LEU A 649 -36.35 -12.98 22.68
C LEU A 649 -36.58 -13.95 23.84
N SER A 650 -37.37 -13.52 24.82
CA SER A 650 -37.87 -14.41 25.89
C SER A 650 -38.90 -15.40 25.33
N SER A 651 -39.40 -16.31 26.16
CA SER A 651 -40.45 -17.26 25.76
C SER A 651 -41.82 -16.63 25.47
N ARG A 652 -42.03 -15.36 25.82
CA ARG A 652 -43.29 -14.63 25.63
C ARG A 652 -43.47 -14.06 24.22
N TYR A 653 -42.36 -13.84 23.52
CA TYR A 653 -42.34 -13.16 22.24
C TYR A 653 -42.09 -14.13 21.10
N THR A 654 -42.74 -13.89 19.97
CA THR A 654 -42.58 -14.65 18.72
C THR A 654 -41.94 -13.77 17.65
N PRO A 655 -41.31 -14.37 16.63
CA PRO A 655 -40.59 -13.63 15.59
C PRO A 655 -41.48 -12.66 14.79
N SER A 656 -42.75 -12.98 14.64
CA SER A 656 -43.75 -12.24 13.84
C SER A 656 -44.83 -11.55 14.69
N GLY A 657 -44.55 -11.34 15.99
CA GLY A 657 -45.49 -10.73 16.91
C GLY A 657 -45.81 -9.28 16.60
N GLY A 658 -47.09 -8.91 16.65
CA GLY A 658 -47.56 -7.53 16.44
C GLY A 658 -47.51 -6.65 17.68
N THR A 659 -48.02 -5.42 17.57
CA THR A 659 -48.00 -4.40 18.64
C THR A 659 -48.63 -4.87 19.96
N SER A 660 -49.73 -5.62 19.91
CA SER A 660 -50.39 -6.13 21.12
C SER A 660 -49.52 -7.12 21.91
N GLN A 661 -48.73 -7.94 21.21
CA GLN A 661 -47.82 -8.90 21.84
C GLN A 661 -46.58 -8.20 22.41
N PHE A 662 -46.08 -7.15 21.76
CA PHE A 662 -44.91 -6.38 22.20
C PHE A 662 -45.25 -5.17 23.08
N ALA A 663 -46.52 -4.86 23.32
CA ALA A 663 -46.92 -3.77 24.23
C ALA A 663 -46.32 -3.90 25.65
N PRO A 664 -46.22 -5.11 26.26
CA PRO A 664 -45.55 -5.30 27.55
C PRO A 664 -44.03 -5.09 27.50
N ALA A 665 -43.42 -5.20 26.31
CA ALA A 665 -41.97 -5.08 26.13
C ALA A 665 -41.43 -3.67 26.43
N ILE A 666 -42.32 -2.68 26.59
CA ILE A 666 -41.97 -1.32 27.04
C ILE A 666 -41.52 -1.32 28.50
N THR A 667 -42.04 -2.24 29.32
CA THR A 667 -41.75 -2.35 30.76
C THR A 667 -40.82 -3.51 31.11
N ASP A 668 -40.51 -4.38 30.15
CA ASP A 668 -39.60 -5.51 30.34
C ASP A 668 -38.13 -5.06 30.42
N SER A 669 -37.29 -5.92 31.02
CA SER A 669 -35.84 -5.69 31.08
C SER A 669 -35.23 -5.56 29.69
N GLU A 670 -34.48 -4.48 29.47
CA GLU A 670 -33.67 -4.31 28.27
C GLU A 670 -32.39 -5.17 28.29
N THR A 671 -32.07 -5.80 29.42
CA THR A 671 -30.84 -6.56 29.63
C THR A 671 -30.97 -8.02 29.18
N VAL A 672 -30.08 -8.46 28.28
CA VAL A 672 -30.10 -9.82 27.73
C VAL A 672 -29.25 -10.82 28.52
N TRP A 673 -29.64 -12.10 28.46
CA TRP A 673 -28.75 -13.23 28.73
C TRP A 673 -27.75 -13.34 27.58
N ALA A 674 -26.52 -12.89 27.83
CA ALA A 674 -25.48 -12.84 26.81
C ALA A 674 -25.17 -14.23 26.25
N ASP A 675 -24.85 -14.32 24.97
CA ASP A 675 -24.51 -15.56 24.26
C ASP A 675 -23.14 -16.13 24.63
N SER A 676 -22.35 -15.40 25.44
CA SER A 676 -21.18 -15.93 26.16
C SER A 676 -21.55 -16.73 27.41
N MET A 677 -22.80 -16.68 27.86
CA MET A 677 -23.34 -17.52 28.94
C MET A 677 -23.89 -18.83 28.37
N PRO A 678 -24.14 -19.87 29.20
CA PRO A 678 -24.76 -21.13 28.78
C PRO A 678 -25.94 -20.92 27.81
N ILE A 679 -25.88 -21.57 26.65
CA ILE A 679 -26.88 -21.48 25.58
C ILE A 679 -27.89 -22.62 25.77
N GLY A 680 -29.11 -22.43 25.28
CA GLY A 680 -30.19 -23.41 25.45
C GLY A 680 -30.86 -23.38 26.83
N VAL A 681 -30.49 -22.40 27.68
CA VAL A 681 -31.18 -22.10 28.94
C VAL A 681 -32.48 -21.36 28.62
N THR A 682 -33.61 -21.86 29.12
CA THR A 682 -34.96 -21.34 28.78
C THR A 682 -35.84 -21.02 29.98
N SER A 683 -35.43 -21.42 31.19
CA SER A 683 -36.12 -21.09 32.44
C SER A 683 -35.16 -20.72 33.55
N LYS A 684 -35.69 -20.11 34.61
CA LYS A 684 -34.95 -19.79 35.84
C LYS A 684 -34.29 -21.02 36.47
N SER A 685 -34.96 -22.17 36.46
CA SER A 685 -34.41 -23.43 36.99
C SER A 685 -33.20 -23.94 36.22
N GLN A 686 -33.03 -23.52 34.96
CA GLN A 686 -31.88 -23.86 34.13
C GLN A 686 -30.74 -22.83 34.24
N GLY A 687 -30.92 -21.76 35.02
CA GLY A 687 -29.89 -20.76 35.30
C GLY A 687 -30.17 -19.35 34.75
N LEU A 688 -31.30 -19.10 34.09
CA LEU A 688 -31.70 -17.73 33.72
C LEU A 688 -32.03 -16.90 34.97
N PRO A 689 -31.81 -15.57 34.97
CA PRO A 689 -32.19 -14.71 36.09
C PRO A 689 -33.69 -14.77 36.39
N ASP A 690 -34.51 -14.69 35.34
CA ASP A 690 -35.94 -14.92 35.34
C ASP A 690 -36.41 -15.41 33.95
N ASP A 691 -37.67 -15.86 33.86
CA ASP A 691 -38.25 -16.41 32.63
C ASP A 691 -38.54 -15.33 31.56
N ASN A 692 -38.48 -14.05 31.91
CA ASN A 692 -38.71 -12.92 31.00
C ASN A 692 -37.41 -12.40 30.38
N THR A 693 -36.26 -12.84 30.89
CA THR A 693 -34.94 -12.40 30.42
C THR A 693 -34.75 -12.82 28.95
N PRO A 694 -34.48 -11.89 28.02
CA PRO A 694 -34.27 -12.23 26.62
C PRO A 694 -32.95 -12.99 26.42
N TYR A 695 -32.98 -14.08 25.67
CA TYR A 695 -31.80 -14.90 25.36
C TYR A 695 -31.71 -15.19 23.85
N LEU A 696 -30.51 -15.56 23.38
CA LEU A 696 -30.26 -15.81 21.96
C LEU A 696 -31.13 -16.96 21.43
N ARG A 697 -31.95 -16.66 20.41
CA ARG A 697 -32.84 -17.62 19.74
C ARG A 697 -32.33 -18.07 18.39
N MET A 698 -31.75 -17.13 17.65
CA MET A 698 -31.26 -17.36 16.31
C MET A 698 -30.20 -16.31 15.97
N ARG A 699 -29.22 -16.70 15.15
CA ARG A 699 -28.28 -15.79 14.52
C ARG A 699 -28.15 -16.17 13.06
N ALA A 700 -28.00 -15.16 12.21
CA ALA A 700 -27.78 -15.37 10.79
C ALA A 700 -26.62 -14.51 10.29
N THR A 701 -25.96 -15.04 9.26
CA THR A 701 -24.95 -14.33 8.47
C THR A 701 -25.56 -14.03 7.10
N VAL A 702 -25.46 -12.77 6.67
CA VAL A 702 -25.86 -12.34 5.33
C VAL A 702 -24.65 -12.25 4.44
N VAL A 703 -24.81 -12.68 3.20
CA VAL A 703 -23.74 -12.65 2.20
C VAL A 703 -24.17 -11.79 1.02
N TYR A 704 -23.28 -10.93 0.56
CA TYR A 704 -23.46 -10.08 -0.62
C TYR A 704 -22.33 -10.35 -1.60
N HIS A 705 -22.62 -10.20 -2.89
CA HIS A 705 -21.64 -10.35 -3.94
C HIS A 705 -21.89 -9.29 -5.01
N TYR A 706 -20.82 -8.60 -5.41
CA TYR A 706 -20.90 -7.42 -6.27
C TYR A 706 -21.55 -7.66 -7.64
N GLN A 707 -21.46 -8.88 -8.18
CA GLN A 707 -22.06 -9.22 -9.49
C GLN A 707 -23.59 -9.22 -9.49
N ASP A 708 -24.21 -9.59 -8.36
CA ASP A 708 -25.67 -9.73 -8.28
C ASP A 708 -26.31 -8.38 -8.00
N TYR A 709 -25.74 -7.66 -7.03
CA TYR A 709 -26.15 -6.32 -6.66
C TYR A 709 -24.91 -5.52 -6.28
N SER A 710 -24.80 -4.32 -6.83
CA SER A 710 -23.73 -3.39 -6.52
C SER A 710 -24.25 -2.18 -5.78
N TYR A 711 -23.39 -1.56 -4.97
CA TYR A 711 -23.67 -0.32 -4.27
C TYR A 711 -22.91 0.85 -4.90
N ASP A 712 -23.57 2.00 -5.01
CA ASP A 712 -22.93 3.28 -5.32
C ASP A 712 -23.29 4.29 -4.22
N PRO A 713 -22.31 4.75 -3.41
CA PRO A 713 -22.57 5.70 -2.32
C PRO A 713 -23.11 7.05 -2.81
N LYS A 714 -22.94 7.41 -4.09
CA LYS A 714 -23.51 8.63 -4.67
C LYS A 714 -25.02 8.52 -4.94
N ILE A 715 -25.54 7.29 -5.00
CA ILE A 715 -26.96 7.00 -5.22
C ILE A 715 -27.44 6.11 -4.06
N PRO A 716 -27.55 6.66 -2.84
CA PRO A 716 -27.75 5.88 -1.62
C PRO A 716 -29.12 5.17 -1.54
N THR A 717 -30.01 5.41 -2.49
CA THR A 717 -31.29 4.69 -2.61
C THR A 717 -31.17 3.32 -3.27
N ASN A 718 -30.04 3.02 -3.94
CA ASN A 718 -29.79 1.73 -4.57
C ASN A 718 -29.01 0.80 -3.62
N TYR A 719 -29.76 0.10 -2.77
CA TYR A 719 -29.19 -0.77 -1.74
C TYR A 719 -28.68 -2.10 -2.30
N GLN A 720 -27.55 -2.58 -1.78
CA GLN A 720 -26.98 -3.87 -2.18
C GLN A 720 -27.79 -5.01 -1.56
N ARG A 721 -28.48 -5.82 -2.35
CA ARG A 721 -29.27 -6.94 -1.79
C ARG A 721 -28.40 -8.17 -1.48
N PRO A 722 -28.70 -8.91 -0.40
CA PRO A 722 -28.00 -10.14 -0.08
C PRO A 722 -28.34 -11.24 -1.08
N ILE A 723 -27.37 -12.12 -1.34
CA ILE A 723 -27.51 -13.28 -2.24
C ILE A 723 -27.94 -14.54 -1.48
N ALA A 724 -27.71 -14.60 -0.17
CA ALA A 724 -28.07 -15.72 0.69
C ALA A 724 -28.16 -15.30 2.16
N CYS A 725 -29.01 -16.01 2.91
CA CYS A 725 -29.04 -16.01 4.37
C CYS A 725 -28.42 -17.32 4.87
N ILE A 726 -27.51 -17.25 5.84
CA ILE A 726 -26.84 -18.43 6.40
C ILE A 726 -27.19 -18.51 7.87
N ALA A 727 -27.74 -19.63 8.30
CA ALA A 727 -27.99 -19.90 9.70
C ALA A 727 -26.66 -20.06 10.45
N SER A 728 -26.49 -19.30 11.53
CA SER A 728 -25.27 -19.22 12.34
C SER A 728 -25.54 -19.46 13.82
N TYR A 729 -26.66 -20.11 14.15
CA TYR A 729 -26.97 -20.51 15.52
C TYR A 729 -26.12 -21.73 15.89
N TYR A 730 -25.14 -21.50 16.77
CA TYR A 730 -24.15 -22.46 17.21
C TYR A 730 -24.14 -22.58 18.73
N ASP A 731 -24.37 -23.79 19.22
CA ASP A 731 -24.37 -24.13 20.65
C ASP A 731 -23.06 -24.85 21.03
N PRO A 732 -22.08 -24.16 21.67
CA PRO A 732 -20.78 -24.73 22.04
C PRO A 732 -20.79 -25.48 23.37
N THR A 733 -21.95 -25.87 23.89
CA THR A 733 -22.07 -26.41 25.26
C THR A 733 -21.23 -27.68 25.47
N ASN A 734 -21.19 -28.58 24.49
CA ASN A 734 -20.42 -29.83 24.52
C ASN A 734 -20.08 -30.31 23.10
N ALA A 735 -19.48 -31.50 22.94
CA ALA A 735 -19.09 -32.02 21.62
C ALA A 735 -20.25 -32.43 20.69
N THR A 736 -21.50 -32.54 21.18
CA THR A 736 -22.66 -32.99 20.38
C THR A 736 -23.60 -31.84 20.00
N THR A 737 -23.82 -30.89 20.90
CA THR A 737 -24.69 -29.71 20.72
C THR A 737 -24.36 -28.80 19.51
N PRO A 738 -23.09 -28.64 19.10
CA PRO A 738 -22.68 -27.95 17.86
C PRO A 738 -23.22 -28.55 16.57
N ARG A 739 -23.60 -29.84 16.59
CA ARG A 739 -24.13 -30.51 15.41
C ARG A 739 -25.52 -29.98 15.11
N ASN A 740 -25.88 -30.01 13.84
CA ASN A 740 -27.20 -29.61 13.43
C ASN A 740 -28.25 -30.61 13.91
N ARG A 741 -29.43 -30.11 14.25
CA ARG A 741 -30.63 -30.92 14.53
C ARG A 741 -31.18 -31.57 13.25
N THR A 742 -32.08 -32.54 13.36
CA THR A 742 -32.69 -33.21 12.19
C THR A 742 -33.81 -32.38 11.52
N GLN A 743 -34.47 -31.51 12.28
CA GLN A 743 -35.63 -30.73 11.85
C GLN A 743 -35.49 -29.25 12.21
N ASP A 744 -36.01 -28.38 11.37
CA ASP A 744 -35.93 -26.92 11.53
C ASP A 744 -37.31 -26.28 11.51
N PHE A 745 -37.84 -25.88 12.67
CA PHE A 745 -39.01 -24.98 12.81
C PHE A 745 -40.19 -25.26 11.83
N GLY A 746 -40.46 -26.53 11.51
CA GLY A 746 -41.52 -26.96 10.58
C GLY A 746 -41.05 -27.62 9.27
N LEU A 747 -39.76 -27.59 8.95
CA LEU A 747 -39.14 -28.23 7.79
C LEU A 747 -38.31 -29.46 8.21
N ASN A 748 -38.53 -30.60 7.55
CA ASN A 748 -37.73 -31.82 7.74
C ASN A 748 -36.44 -31.76 6.90
N ASN A 749 -35.40 -32.51 7.29
CA ASN A 749 -34.21 -32.83 6.48
C ASN A 749 -33.11 -31.76 6.38
N LEU A 750 -32.51 -31.35 7.51
CA LEU A 750 -31.34 -30.47 7.48
C LEU A 750 -30.07 -31.16 6.92
N PRO A 751 -29.24 -30.46 6.13
CA PRO A 751 -28.00 -31.01 5.57
C PRO A 751 -26.94 -31.24 6.66
N ASP A 752 -26.21 -32.35 6.56
CA ASP A 752 -25.11 -32.68 7.46
C ASP A 752 -23.83 -31.94 7.07
N ILE A 753 -23.66 -30.75 7.66
CA ILE A 753 -22.50 -29.87 7.44
C ILE A 753 -21.20 -30.50 7.93
N SER A 754 -21.24 -31.42 8.90
CA SER A 754 -20.01 -31.99 9.47
C SER A 754 -19.20 -32.76 8.43
N LEU A 755 -19.87 -33.31 7.40
CA LEU A 755 -19.24 -33.98 6.28
C LEU A 755 -18.35 -33.07 5.41
N ARG A 756 -18.38 -31.74 5.64
CA ARG A 756 -17.44 -30.78 5.02
C ARG A 756 -16.04 -30.81 5.63
N ASP A 757 -15.86 -31.41 6.79
CA ASP A 757 -14.53 -31.49 7.41
C ASP A 757 -13.61 -32.43 6.60
N THR A 758 -12.45 -31.91 6.19
CA THR A 758 -11.45 -32.64 5.39
C THR A 758 -10.79 -33.78 6.15
N LYS A 759 -10.91 -33.82 7.48
CA LYS A 759 -10.29 -34.83 8.33
C LYS A 759 -11.14 -36.08 8.55
N LEU A 760 -12.40 -36.06 8.12
CA LEU A 760 -13.25 -37.24 8.22
C LEU A 760 -12.74 -38.35 7.30
N THR A 761 -13.01 -39.61 7.66
CA THR A 761 -12.67 -40.77 6.84
C THR A 761 -13.35 -40.71 5.47
N ASN A 762 -14.58 -40.19 5.41
CA ASN A 762 -15.38 -40.05 4.18
C ASN A 762 -15.96 -38.62 4.06
N PRO A 763 -15.15 -37.62 3.72
CA PRO A 763 -15.61 -36.23 3.60
C PRO A 763 -16.41 -36.02 2.31
N ASN A 764 -17.45 -35.20 2.35
CA ASN A 764 -18.23 -34.78 1.18
C ASN A 764 -18.01 -33.28 0.89
N ARG A 765 -17.01 -32.98 0.08
CA ARG A 765 -16.61 -31.62 -0.33
C ARG A 765 -17.20 -31.18 -1.68
N ASN A 766 -18.27 -31.82 -2.16
CA ASN A 766 -18.98 -31.45 -3.38
C ASN A 766 -19.71 -30.12 -3.24
N LEU A 767 -19.67 -29.22 -4.22
CA LEU A 767 -20.25 -27.88 -4.05
C LEU A 767 -21.76 -27.86 -3.72
N THR A 768 -22.49 -28.94 -4.00
CA THR A 768 -23.91 -29.11 -3.67
C THR A 768 -24.24 -30.55 -3.27
N GLY A 769 -25.40 -30.79 -2.67
CA GLY A 769 -25.98 -32.12 -2.47
C GLY A 769 -25.45 -32.87 -1.25
N LEU A 770 -25.29 -32.18 -0.13
CA LEU A 770 -25.01 -32.84 1.15
C LEU A 770 -26.19 -33.75 1.56
N PRO A 771 -25.93 -34.94 2.11
CA PRO A 771 -26.98 -35.78 2.67
C PRO A 771 -27.58 -35.14 3.93
N ASN A 772 -28.80 -35.54 4.27
CA ASN A 772 -29.48 -35.08 5.46
C ASN A 772 -28.97 -35.79 6.71
N ILE A 773 -29.16 -35.16 7.87
CA ILE A 773 -28.76 -35.72 9.16
C ILE A 773 -29.69 -36.87 9.53
N ILE A 774 -29.12 -38.07 9.63
CA ILE A 774 -29.83 -39.29 10.04
C ILE A 774 -29.35 -39.75 11.42
N ASN A 775 -28.07 -39.54 11.75
CA ASN A 775 -27.44 -40.06 12.97
C ASN A 775 -26.84 -38.93 13.81
N ASN A 776 -26.91 -39.06 15.13
CA ASN A 776 -26.27 -38.18 16.12
C ASN A 776 -26.57 -36.67 15.94
N PRO A 777 -27.84 -36.25 15.89
CA PRO A 777 -28.20 -34.84 15.78
C PRO A 777 -27.77 -34.05 17.03
N GLY A 778 -27.54 -32.76 16.84
CA GLY A 778 -27.29 -31.81 17.93
C GLY A 778 -28.41 -30.78 18.09
N ASN A 779 -28.06 -29.62 18.67
CA ASN A 779 -29.01 -28.54 18.97
C ASN A 779 -28.87 -27.34 18.03
N SER A 780 -27.88 -27.34 17.15
CA SER A 780 -27.52 -26.18 16.32
C SER A 780 -28.28 -26.16 15.00
N ILE A 781 -28.18 -25.02 14.31
CA ILE A 781 -28.54 -24.87 12.89
C ILE A 781 -27.50 -23.97 12.23
N ASN A 782 -26.31 -24.52 12.08
CA ASN A 782 -25.12 -23.78 11.73
C ASN A 782 -24.66 -24.16 10.31
N GLY A 783 -24.29 -23.18 9.51
CA GLY A 783 -23.79 -23.36 8.14
C GLY A 783 -24.84 -23.80 7.11
N VAL A 784 -26.12 -23.81 7.48
CA VAL A 784 -27.24 -24.09 6.58
C VAL A 784 -27.59 -22.81 5.82
N VAL A 785 -27.76 -22.93 4.51
CA VAL A 785 -27.93 -21.79 3.59
C VAL A 785 -29.39 -21.73 3.12
N TYR A 786 -29.95 -20.53 3.07
CA TYR A 786 -31.31 -20.21 2.66
C TYR A 786 -31.32 -19.10 1.61
N SER A 787 -32.41 -19.04 0.84
CA SER A 787 -32.63 -17.97 -0.13
C SER A 787 -32.84 -16.61 0.55
N ALA A 788 -32.25 -15.56 0.00
CA ALA A 788 -32.42 -14.18 0.46
C ALA A 788 -33.53 -13.40 -0.27
N LEU A 789 -34.34 -14.07 -1.11
CA LEU A 789 -35.33 -13.40 -1.97
C LEU A 789 -36.48 -12.71 -1.22
N SER A 790 -36.74 -13.05 0.06
CA SER A 790 -37.90 -12.57 0.83
C SER A 790 -37.51 -11.97 2.18
N LEU A 791 -36.82 -10.82 2.17
CA LEU A 791 -36.38 -10.09 3.39
C LEU A 791 -37.20 -8.83 3.71
N SER A 792 -38.48 -8.78 3.31
CA SER A 792 -39.36 -7.67 3.69
C SER A 792 -39.48 -7.53 5.20
N THR A 793 -39.35 -6.30 5.72
CA THR A 793 -39.55 -5.95 7.14
C THR A 793 -41.03 -5.87 7.54
N THR A 794 -41.94 -6.01 6.58
CA THR A 794 -43.40 -5.94 6.82
C THR A 794 -43.82 -7.09 7.72
N GLY A 795 -44.44 -6.77 8.87
CA GLY A 795 -44.86 -7.74 9.88
C GLY A 795 -43.82 -8.00 10.97
N TYR A 796 -42.62 -7.42 10.86
CA TYR A 796 -41.50 -7.62 11.80
C TYR A 796 -41.05 -6.33 12.49
N GLN A 797 -41.80 -5.23 12.33
CA GLN A 797 -41.40 -3.91 12.83
C GLN A 797 -41.26 -3.87 14.35
N GLU A 798 -42.17 -4.49 15.09
CA GLU A 798 -42.14 -4.50 16.56
C GLU A 798 -41.00 -5.36 17.12
N PRO A 799 -40.75 -6.59 16.63
CA PRO A 799 -39.54 -7.36 16.96
C PRO A 799 -38.25 -6.56 16.70
N LEU A 800 -38.13 -5.88 15.56
CA LEU A 800 -36.94 -5.08 15.23
C LEU A 800 -36.75 -3.91 16.20
N LYS A 801 -37.82 -3.17 16.52
CA LYS A 801 -37.80 -2.09 17.52
C LYS A 801 -37.38 -2.61 18.89
N TYR A 802 -37.84 -3.80 19.27
CA TYR A 802 -37.45 -4.43 20.51
C TYR A 802 -35.95 -4.78 20.52
N GLN A 803 -35.44 -5.45 19.47
CA GLN A 803 -34.01 -5.79 19.35
C GLN A 803 -33.11 -4.55 19.44
N ALA A 804 -33.52 -3.41 18.88
CA ALA A 804 -32.75 -2.17 18.90
C ALA A 804 -32.63 -1.50 20.30
N LYS A 805 -33.45 -1.90 21.26
CA LYS A 805 -33.40 -1.41 22.66
C LYS A 805 -32.51 -2.25 23.56
N LEU A 806 -32.26 -3.51 23.17
CA LEU A 806 -31.58 -4.48 24.01
C LEU A 806 -30.12 -4.10 24.30
N LYS A 807 -29.70 -4.38 25.53
CA LYS A 807 -28.36 -4.14 26.05
C LYS A 807 -27.82 -5.42 26.68
N TYR A 808 -26.50 -5.57 26.64
CA TYR A 808 -25.83 -6.56 27.48
C TYR A 808 -25.91 -6.16 28.96
N PRO A 809 -25.65 -7.07 29.91
CA PRO A 809 -25.65 -6.75 31.36
C PRO A 809 -24.75 -5.59 31.76
N ASN A 810 -23.77 -5.26 30.93
CA ASN A 810 -22.86 -4.14 31.09
C ASN A 810 -23.39 -2.80 30.52
N GLY A 811 -24.63 -2.74 30.05
CA GLY A 811 -25.28 -1.53 29.52
C GLY A 811 -24.97 -1.21 28.05
N ARG A 812 -24.04 -1.92 27.39
CA ARG A 812 -23.74 -1.69 25.97
C ARG A 812 -24.86 -2.24 25.07
N PRO A 813 -25.26 -1.50 24.02
CA PRO A 813 -26.29 -1.97 23.09
C PRO A 813 -25.85 -3.26 22.40
N VAL A 814 -26.77 -4.21 22.25
CA VAL A 814 -26.51 -5.51 21.60
C VAL A 814 -26.29 -5.35 20.10
N ASN A 815 -27.09 -4.49 19.45
CA ASN A 815 -27.01 -4.24 18.02
C ASN A 815 -27.07 -2.73 17.74
N LYS A 816 -25.93 -2.06 17.90
CA LYS A 816 -25.82 -0.61 17.64
C LYS A 816 -26.12 -0.22 16.19
N PRO A 817 -25.61 -0.94 15.17
CA PRO A 817 -25.97 -0.67 13.77
C PRO A 817 -27.48 -0.75 13.50
N LEU A 818 -28.19 -1.76 14.04
CA LEU A 818 -29.65 -1.84 13.89
C LEU A 818 -30.36 -0.66 14.56
N GLN A 819 -29.93 -0.26 15.76
CA GLN A 819 -30.48 0.91 16.44
C GLN A 819 -30.32 2.19 15.59
N ASN A 820 -29.15 2.39 14.98
CA ASN A 820 -28.89 3.52 14.10
C ASN A 820 -29.75 3.46 12.82
N ALA A 821 -29.86 2.28 12.20
CA ALA A 821 -30.68 2.04 11.02
C ALA A 821 -32.16 2.39 11.26
N LEU A 822 -32.76 1.91 12.35
CA LEU A 822 -34.16 2.19 12.67
C LEU A 822 -34.42 3.68 12.96
N LYS A 823 -33.46 4.37 13.59
CA LYS A 823 -33.53 5.82 13.78
C LYS A 823 -33.51 6.54 12.43
N LYS A 824 -32.59 6.19 11.53
CA LYS A 824 -32.53 6.78 10.17
C LYS A 824 -33.79 6.51 9.35
N ILE A 825 -34.36 5.30 9.43
CA ILE A 825 -35.64 4.96 8.78
C ILE A 825 -36.75 5.87 9.29
N THR A 826 -36.84 6.07 10.61
CA THR A 826 -37.85 6.96 11.22
C THR A 826 -37.67 8.41 10.78
N ASP A 827 -36.42 8.86 10.66
CA ASP A 827 -36.05 10.21 10.21
C ASP A 827 -36.07 10.38 8.68
N SER A 828 -36.49 9.36 7.90
CA SER A 828 -36.44 9.34 6.43
C SER A 828 -35.06 9.65 5.83
N LYS A 829 -33.99 9.20 6.49
CA LYS A 829 -32.59 9.34 6.05
C LYS A 829 -32.10 8.08 5.33
N PRO A 830 -31.18 8.23 4.35
CA PRO A 830 -30.57 7.08 3.67
C PRO A 830 -29.77 6.21 4.65
N LEU A 831 -29.79 4.90 4.41
CA LEU A 831 -29.04 3.92 5.19
C LEU A 831 -27.62 3.74 4.65
N SER A 832 -26.65 3.54 5.54
CA SER A 832 -25.31 3.10 5.15
C SER A 832 -25.27 1.59 4.89
N LEU A 833 -24.14 1.07 4.43
CA LEU A 833 -23.95 -0.37 4.21
C LEU A 833 -24.03 -1.16 5.52
N ALA A 834 -23.50 -0.59 6.61
CA ALA A 834 -23.56 -1.19 7.93
C ALA A 834 -24.99 -1.24 8.45
N ASP A 835 -25.73 -0.12 8.35
CA ASP A 835 -27.14 -0.04 8.74
C ASP A 835 -27.99 -1.08 7.99
N GLN A 836 -27.79 -1.17 6.67
CA GLN A 836 -28.52 -2.10 5.83
C GLN A 836 -28.25 -3.56 6.23
N SER A 837 -26.97 -3.91 6.36
CA SER A 837 -26.58 -5.29 6.72
C SER A 837 -27.08 -5.72 8.10
N ALA A 838 -27.26 -4.78 9.03
CA ALA A 838 -27.84 -5.06 10.35
C ALA A 838 -29.34 -5.37 10.27
N VAL A 839 -30.08 -4.69 9.40
CA VAL A 839 -31.49 -4.99 9.12
C VAL A 839 -31.61 -6.34 8.40
N ASP A 840 -30.83 -6.56 7.35
CA ASP A 840 -30.88 -7.79 6.55
C ASP A 840 -30.53 -9.02 7.38
N SER A 841 -29.49 -8.94 8.23
CA SER A 841 -29.11 -10.06 9.12
C SER A 841 -30.16 -10.37 10.19
N ALA A 842 -30.80 -9.34 10.77
CA ALA A 842 -31.91 -9.52 11.69
C ALA A 842 -33.12 -10.17 11.00
N MET A 843 -33.45 -9.74 9.78
CA MET A 843 -34.53 -10.31 8.99
C MET A 843 -34.26 -11.76 8.59
N CYS A 844 -33.04 -12.10 8.17
CA CYS A 844 -32.65 -13.49 7.92
C CYS A 844 -32.85 -14.33 9.18
N ALA A 845 -32.39 -13.88 10.35
CA ALA A 845 -32.51 -14.63 11.59
C ALA A 845 -33.98 -14.82 12.02
N LEU A 846 -34.82 -13.78 11.93
CA LEU A 846 -36.25 -13.87 12.27
C LEU A 846 -37.00 -14.84 11.35
N LYS A 847 -36.76 -14.76 10.04
CA LYS A 847 -37.47 -15.57 9.03
C LYS A 847 -36.98 -17.01 8.93
N ILE A 848 -35.70 -17.27 9.25
CA ILE A 848 -35.23 -18.65 9.46
C ILE A 848 -35.92 -19.21 10.70
N TRP A 849 -36.01 -18.44 11.78
CA TRP A 849 -36.58 -18.91 13.03
C TRP A 849 -38.08 -19.23 12.92
N ASP A 850 -38.88 -18.44 12.21
CA ASP A 850 -40.31 -18.74 12.01
C ASP A 850 -40.63 -19.63 10.79
N GLY A 851 -39.62 -20.04 10.03
CA GLY A 851 -39.76 -20.89 8.85
C GLY A 851 -40.28 -20.19 7.59
N SER A 852 -40.61 -18.89 7.65
CA SER A 852 -41.14 -18.13 6.50
C SER A 852 -40.11 -17.87 5.40
N ILE A 853 -38.82 -18.11 5.65
CA ILE A 853 -37.76 -17.97 4.64
C ILE A 853 -37.81 -19.06 3.56
N GLY A 854 -38.44 -20.21 3.83
CA GLY A 854 -38.51 -21.36 2.92
C GLY A 854 -37.42 -22.42 3.16
N ALA A 855 -37.33 -23.39 2.25
CA ALA A 855 -36.44 -24.54 2.39
C ALA A 855 -34.95 -24.19 2.19
N PRO A 856 -34.02 -24.89 2.86
CA PRO A 856 -32.58 -24.76 2.62
C PRO A 856 -32.19 -24.98 1.16
N THR A 857 -31.17 -24.26 0.69
CA THR A 857 -30.61 -24.38 -0.66
C THR A 857 -29.13 -24.07 -0.67
N ASP A 858 -28.34 -24.84 -1.43
CA ASP A 858 -26.89 -24.64 -1.64
C ASP A 858 -26.54 -24.17 -3.05
N THR A 859 -27.55 -23.76 -3.82
CA THR A 859 -27.41 -23.34 -5.22
C THR A 859 -26.49 -22.15 -5.38
N VAL A 860 -26.59 -21.15 -4.51
CA VAL A 860 -25.78 -19.93 -4.55
C VAL A 860 -24.49 -20.09 -3.74
N ILE A 861 -24.61 -20.59 -2.50
CA ILE A 861 -23.48 -20.80 -1.58
C ILE A 861 -23.54 -22.25 -1.08
N PRO A 862 -22.43 -23.01 -1.15
CA PRO A 862 -22.39 -24.34 -0.57
C PRO A 862 -22.69 -24.33 0.92
N HIS A 863 -23.56 -25.22 1.37
CA HIS A 863 -23.74 -25.54 2.78
C HIS A 863 -22.38 -25.80 3.47
N GLY A 864 -22.12 -25.15 4.61
CA GLY A 864 -20.88 -25.26 5.37
C GLY A 864 -19.69 -24.44 4.87
N ALA A 865 -19.84 -23.67 3.79
CA ALA A 865 -18.78 -22.76 3.33
C ALA A 865 -18.57 -21.57 4.29
N ILE A 866 -19.63 -21.16 4.98
CA ILE A 866 -19.64 -20.12 5.99
C ILE A 866 -20.45 -20.64 7.18
N MET A 867 -19.91 -20.56 8.39
CA MET A 867 -20.56 -21.06 9.61
C MET A 867 -19.98 -20.40 10.86
N GLU A 868 -20.70 -20.43 11.98
CA GLU A 868 -20.19 -19.97 13.28
C GLU A 868 -19.41 -21.07 14.01
N THR A 869 -18.46 -20.69 14.85
CA THR A 869 -17.79 -21.56 15.82
C THR A 869 -17.53 -20.78 17.10
N ALA A 870 -17.06 -21.47 18.14
CA ALA A 870 -16.55 -20.86 19.36
C ALA A 870 -15.16 -21.42 19.69
N LEU A 871 -14.33 -20.60 20.33
CA LEU A 871 -13.07 -21.00 20.91
C LEU A 871 -12.80 -20.19 22.17
N LEU A 872 -11.92 -20.71 23.02
CA LEU A 872 -11.46 -19.99 24.20
C LEU A 872 -10.09 -19.39 23.89
N ASP A 873 -9.95 -18.08 24.05
CA ASP A 873 -8.67 -17.40 23.94
C ASP A 873 -8.10 -17.23 25.35
N ALA A 874 -7.12 -18.05 25.71
CA ALA A 874 -6.53 -18.04 27.05
C ALA A 874 -5.75 -16.76 27.38
N ARG A 875 -5.42 -15.94 26.36
CA ARG A 875 -4.72 -14.66 26.55
C ARG A 875 -5.71 -13.55 26.90
N ASP A 876 -6.93 -13.66 26.40
CA ASP A 876 -8.00 -12.71 26.70
C ASP A 876 -8.63 -13.04 28.06
N ILE A 877 -8.17 -12.32 29.08
CA ILE A 877 -8.67 -12.41 30.46
C ILE A 877 -9.84 -11.43 30.63
N LYS A 878 -10.89 -11.82 31.35
CA LYS A 878 -11.81 -10.86 31.99
C LYS A 878 -11.16 -10.33 33.26
N GLU A 879 -11.04 -9.01 33.39
CA GLU A 879 -10.61 -8.41 34.65
C GLU A 879 -11.52 -8.91 35.80
N ILE A 880 -10.90 -9.39 36.88
CA ILE A 880 -11.61 -9.70 38.13
C ILE A 880 -11.50 -8.43 38.97
N ASP A 881 -12.58 -7.65 39.04
CA ASP A 881 -12.66 -6.48 39.91
C ASP A 881 -12.34 -6.88 41.36
N LYS A 882 -11.30 -6.26 41.95
CA LYS A 882 -11.17 -6.20 43.41
C LYS A 882 -11.92 -4.95 43.89
N PRO A 883 -12.76 -5.03 44.94
CA PRO A 883 -13.28 -3.83 45.57
C PRO A 883 -12.12 -2.96 46.08
N ALA A 884 -12.27 -1.64 45.93
CA ALA A 884 -11.30 -0.65 46.33
C ALA A 884 -11.14 -0.60 47.86
N SER A 885 -10.21 -1.40 48.42
CA SER A 885 -9.60 -1.10 49.72
C SER A 885 -8.37 -1.98 49.98
N THR A 886 -7.19 -1.51 49.55
CA THR A 886 -5.87 -1.59 50.21
C THR A 886 -4.72 -1.68 49.21
N ALA A 887 -3.62 -1.01 49.55
CA ALA A 887 -2.49 -0.72 48.69
C ALA A 887 -1.52 -1.90 48.54
N ARG A 888 -0.99 -2.01 47.31
CA ARG A 888 0.34 -2.55 46.96
C ARG A 888 0.66 -3.98 47.44
N SER A 889 0.22 -4.97 46.67
CA SER A 889 1.10 -6.07 46.23
C SER A 889 0.67 -6.52 44.84
N SER A 890 1.59 -6.48 43.87
CA SER A 890 1.42 -7.07 42.54
C SER A 890 1.80 -8.54 42.57
N ASP A 891 1.15 -9.28 43.47
CA ASP A 891 1.11 -10.74 43.53
C ASP A 891 -0.35 -11.09 43.78
N LEU A 892 -1.07 -11.40 42.71
CA LEU A 892 -2.39 -12.02 42.79
C LEU A 892 -2.16 -13.53 42.92
N ASP A 893 -2.30 -14.04 44.14
CA ASP A 893 -2.50 -15.46 44.38
C ASP A 893 -3.76 -15.93 43.63
N VAL A 894 -3.52 -16.73 42.58
CA VAL A 894 -4.20 -18.00 42.24
C VAL A 894 -5.66 -18.15 42.69
N GLU A 895 -6.59 -17.42 42.07
CA GLU A 895 -7.95 -17.92 41.82
C GLU A 895 -8.36 -17.56 40.38
N LEU A 896 -7.82 -18.37 39.45
CA LEU A 896 -8.14 -18.58 38.03
C LEU A 896 -8.74 -17.38 37.23
N PRO A 897 -7.97 -16.71 36.34
CA PRO A 897 -8.55 -15.79 35.36
C PRO A 897 -9.62 -16.50 34.51
N GLN A 898 -10.80 -15.90 34.37
CA GLN A 898 -11.84 -16.42 33.49
C GLN A 898 -11.48 -16.12 32.04
N THR A 899 -11.18 -17.17 31.26
CA THR A 899 -10.92 -17.09 29.83
C THR A 899 -12.15 -16.61 29.07
N LEU A 900 -11.95 -15.72 28.08
CA LEU A 900 -13.03 -15.22 27.23
C LEU A 900 -13.39 -16.22 26.13
N GLU A 901 -14.68 -16.54 26.01
CA GLU A 901 -15.23 -17.23 24.84
C GLU A 901 -15.28 -16.27 23.66
N ILE A 902 -14.55 -16.61 22.61
CA ILE A 902 -14.54 -15.92 21.32
C ILE A 902 -15.48 -16.67 20.37
N ARG A 903 -16.52 -15.98 19.88
CA ARG A 903 -17.35 -16.48 18.79
C ARG A 903 -16.78 -16.01 17.46
N ALA A 904 -16.69 -16.94 16.51
CA ALA A 904 -16.05 -16.66 15.24
C ALA A 904 -16.85 -17.14 14.03
N THR A 905 -16.78 -16.39 12.94
CA THR A 905 -17.36 -16.79 11.64
C THR A 905 -16.27 -17.45 10.80
N ILE A 906 -16.43 -18.73 10.49
CA ILE A 906 -15.56 -19.53 9.64
C ILE A 906 -15.85 -19.22 8.17
N LEU A 907 -14.78 -19.07 7.38
CA LEU A 907 -14.79 -19.05 5.92
C LEU A 907 -13.94 -20.22 5.38
N ASP A 908 -14.58 -21.15 4.66
CA ASP A 908 -13.86 -22.23 3.95
C ASP A 908 -13.42 -21.75 2.56
N LEU A 909 -12.16 -21.32 2.47
CA LEU A 909 -11.62 -20.72 1.25
C LEU A 909 -11.62 -21.69 0.06
N ASP A 910 -11.51 -23.01 0.30
CA ASP A 910 -11.54 -24.01 -0.77
C ASP A 910 -12.95 -24.22 -1.35
N LEU A 911 -14.00 -24.13 -0.54
CA LEU A 911 -15.39 -24.13 -1.07
C LEU A 911 -15.69 -22.83 -1.82
N LEU A 912 -15.27 -21.67 -1.28
CA LEU A 912 -15.53 -20.37 -1.88
C LEU A 912 -14.82 -20.19 -3.23
N ARG A 913 -13.54 -20.60 -3.34
CA ARG A 913 -12.76 -20.48 -4.58
C ARG A 913 -13.26 -21.36 -5.72
N ARG A 914 -13.89 -22.50 -5.42
CA ARG A 914 -14.36 -23.46 -6.43
C ARG A 914 -15.77 -23.15 -6.94
N LYS A 915 -16.55 -22.33 -6.21
CA LYS A 915 -17.92 -21.99 -6.62
C LYS A 915 -17.92 -20.90 -7.69
N SER A 916 -18.11 -21.29 -8.95
CA SER A 916 -18.16 -20.35 -10.08
C SER A 916 -19.40 -19.45 -10.07
N LYS A 917 -19.24 -18.26 -10.65
CA LYS A 917 -20.24 -17.23 -10.92
C LYS A 917 -20.23 -16.89 -12.42
N THR A 918 -20.97 -15.85 -12.81
CA THR A 918 -21.08 -15.44 -14.22
C THR A 918 -19.77 -14.87 -14.76
N ASN A 919 -19.57 -14.94 -16.08
CA ASN A 919 -18.41 -14.39 -16.79
C ASN A 919 -17.04 -14.90 -16.31
N GLY A 920 -16.98 -16.13 -15.78
CA GLY A 920 -15.73 -16.75 -15.32
C GLY A 920 -15.20 -16.21 -13.99
N ASP A 921 -16.05 -15.55 -13.20
CA ASP A 921 -15.77 -15.18 -11.82
C ASP A 921 -16.20 -16.28 -10.83
N PHE A 922 -15.96 -16.07 -9.54
CA PHE A 922 -16.19 -17.05 -8.48
C PHE A 922 -16.74 -16.37 -7.22
N LEU A 923 -17.31 -17.16 -6.30
CA LEU A 923 -17.78 -16.67 -5.01
C LEU A 923 -16.63 -16.07 -4.19
N PHE A 924 -15.41 -16.60 -4.33
CA PHE A 924 -14.18 -15.88 -4.02
C PHE A 924 -13.75 -15.08 -5.26
N PRO A 925 -13.99 -13.74 -5.29
CA PRO A 925 -13.94 -12.98 -6.53
C PRO A 925 -12.56 -12.89 -7.17
N ASN A 926 -12.53 -12.67 -8.47
CA ASN A 926 -11.30 -12.41 -9.23
C ASN A 926 -10.54 -11.18 -8.71
N SER A 927 -11.21 -10.14 -8.21
CA SER A 927 -10.57 -8.99 -7.54
C SER A 927 -9.76 -9.37 -6.29
N GLY A 928 -10.07 -10.52 -5.68
CA GLY A 928 -9.49 -11.00 -4.44
C GLY A 928 -10.18 -10.52 -3.16
N ILE A 929 -11.13 -9.58 -3.23
CA ILE A 929 -11.64 -8.89 -2.04
C ILE A 929 -12.71 -9.72 -1.33
N ILE A 930 -12.46 -10.04 -0.06
CA ILE A 930 -13.45 -10.57 0.89
C ILE A 930 -13.49 -9.66 2.12
N TYR A 931 -14.62 -9.01 2.35
CA TYR A 931 -14.88 -8.23 3.56
C TYR A 931 -15.74 -9.05 4.52
N ALA A 932 -15.24 -9.32 5.73
CA ALA A 932 -15.93 -10.14 6.73
C ALA A 932 -15.97 -9.44 8.09
N THR A 933 -17.14 -9.43 8.74
CA THR A 933 -17.34 -8.75 10.03
C THR A 933 -18.47 -9.38 10.83
N ARG A 934 -18.57 -9.01 12.11
CA ARG A 934 -19.66 -9.38 13.02
C ARG A 934 -20.18 -8.17 13.78
N ASP A 935 -21.51 -8.04 13.90
CA ASP A 935 -22.18 -6.94 14.61
C ASP A 935 -22.24 -7.13 16.14
N ASP A 936 -21.98 -8.35 16.65
CA ASP A 936 -21.94 -8.66 18.10
C ASP A 936 -20.57 -8.38 18.75
N ALA A 937 -19.58 -7.97 17.97
CA ALA A 937 -18.25 -7.66 18.45
C ALA A 937 -18.19 -6.26 19.06
N LEU A 938 -17.59 -6.15 20.24
CA LEU A 938 -17.49 -4.92 21.01
C LEU A 938 -16.02 -4.58 21.27
N PRO A 939 -15.50 -3.44 20.77
CA PRO A 939 -14.14 -3.04 21.03
C PRO A 939 -13.97 -2.61 22.49
N ASP A 940 -12.71 -2.54 22.91
CA ASP A 940 -12.27 -1.90 24.13
C ASP A 940 -12.62 -0.40 24.15
N LYS A 941 -13.27 0.04 25.23
CA LYS A 941 -13.71 1.43 25.45
C LYS A 941 -13.40 1.90 26.87
N SER A 942 -12.18 1.66 27.33
CA SER A 942 -11.65 2.25 28.57
C SER A 942 -11.71 3.79 28.55
N GLU A 943 -11.51 4.41 27.37
CA GLU A 943 -11.83 5.81 27.08
C GLU A 943 -13.05 5.91 26.14
N LEU A 944 -14.15 6.50 26.63
CA LEU A 944 -15.47 6.40 25.99
C LEU A 944 -15.53 7.00 24.58
N ASN A 945 -14.72 8.03 24.33
CA ASN A 945 -14.80 8.85 23.12
C ASN A 945 -13.61 8.67 22.16
N ASN A 946 -12.59 7.87 22.51
CA ASN A 946 -11.41 7.72 21.66
C ASN A 946 -10.77 6.33 21.74
N LEU A 947 -10.99 5.52 20.70
CA LEU A 947 -10.46 4.16 20.60
C LEU A 947 -8.93 4.10 20.55
N ASP A 948 -8.26 5.11 19.98
CA ASP A 948 -6.78 5.12 19.92
C ASP A 948 -6.17 5.31 21.32
N VAL A 949 -6.86 6.06 22.19
CA VAL A 949 -6.46 6.21 23.60
C VAL A 949 -6.75 4.91 24.35
N SER A 950 -7.95 4.31 24.17
CA SER A 950 -8.28 3.03 24.82
C SER A 950 -7.27 1.92 24.46
N ALA A 951 -6.91 1.82 23.18
CA ALA A 951 -5.93 0.84 22.72
C ALA A 951 -4.51 1.04 23.27
N THR A 952 -4.22 2.22 23.87
CA THR A 952 -2.90 2.59 24.37
C THR A 952 -2.82 2.82 25.88
N ASP A 953 -3.94 2.90 26.59
CA ASP A 953 -3.98 3.28 28.01
C ASP A 953 -3.74 2.12 28.99
N PHE A 954 -3.53 0.91 28.47
CA PHE A 954 -3.31 -0.32 29.22
C PHE A 954 -4.43 -0.68 30.21
N LYS A 955 -5.63 -0.09 30.06
CA LYS A 955 -6.81 -0.46 30.82
C LYS A 955 -7.68 -1.38 29.99
N LEU A 956 -8.24 -2.39 30.63
CA LEU A 956 -9.11 -3.34 29.96
C LEU A 956 -10.56 -2.92 30.19
N ASP A 957 -11.33 -2.77 29.12
CA ASP A 957 -12.78 -2.68 29.24
C ASP A 957 -13.35 -4.10 29.46
N PRO A 958 -13.91 -4.42 30.64
CA PRO A 958 -14.49 -5.74 30.92
C PRO A 958 -15.72 -6.05 30.05
N THR A 959 -16.27 -5.04 29.38
CA THR A 959 -17.43 -5.14 28.50
C THR A 959 -17.09 -5.51 27.06
N ARG A 960 -15.79 -5.56 26.72
CA ARG A 960 -15.31 -5.91 25.37
C ARG A 960 -15.73 -7.33 24.97
N ARG A 961 -15.94 -7.52 23.68
CA ARG A 961 -16.26 -8.80 23.06
C ARG A 961 -15.46 -8.89 21.77
N PRO A 962 -14.24 -9.47 21.79
CA PRO A 962 -13.37 -9.43 20.64
C PRO A 962 -14.07 -10.02 19.41
N ASN A 963 -14.65 -11.22 19.56
CA ASN A 963 -15.20 -12.05 18.49
C ASN A 963 -14.27 -12.11 17.26
N ALA A 964 -14.53 -12.94 16.26
CA ALA A 964 -13.53 -13.13 15.22
C ALA A 964 -14.05 -13.64 13.88
N ILE A 965 -13.15 -13.65 12.91
CA ILE A 965 -13.27 -14.39 11.65
C ILE A 965 -12.21 -15.51 11.65
N VAL A 966 -12.54 -16.68 11.14
CA VAL A 966 -11.61 -17.82 11.05
C VAL A 966 -11.49 -18.25 9.59
N LEU A 967 -10.26 -18.40 9.11
CA LEU A 967 -9.97 -18.97 7.80
C LEU A 967 -9.54 -20.42 7.94
N ILE A 968 -10.18 -21.29 7.15
CA ILE A 968 -9.81 -22.69 7.05
C ILE A 968 -9.60 -23.09 5.59
N ASN A 969 -8.86 -24.19 5.39
CA ASN A 969 -8.65 -24.81 4.08
C ASN A 969 -8.04 -23.85 3.04
N GLY A 970 -7.17 -22.92 3.48
CA GLY A 970 -6.54 -21.89 2.66
C GLY A 970 -5.23 -22.28 1.97
N ARG A 971 -4.92 -23.58 1.85
CA ARG A 971 -3.65 -24.07 1.27
C ARG A 971 -3.45 -23.61 -0.19
N ASP A 972 -4.53 -23.55 -0.97
CA ASP A 972 -4.56 -23.15 -2.37
C ASP A 972 -5.63 -22.06 -2.57
N LEU A 973 -5.22 -20.91 -3.11
CA LEU A 973 -6.07 -19.75 -3.36
C LEU A 973 -6.35 -19.51 -4.85
N SER A 974 -5.84 -20.37 -5.73
CA SER A 974 -6.08 -20.28 -7.17
C SER A 974 -7.53 -20.62 -7.50
N ARG A 975 -8.11 -19.86 -8.45
CA ARG A 975 -9.44 -20.13 -8.99
C ARG A 975 -9.33 -20.89 -10.31
N ASN A 976 -8.42 -20.46 -11.17
CA ASN A 976 -8.07 -21.14 -12.42
C ASN A 976 -6.58 -21.52 -12.45
N THR A 977 -6.28 -22.54 -13.26
CA THR A 977 -4.90 -23.02 -13.48
C THR A 977 -4.11 -22.12 -14.43
N THR A 978 -4.74 -21.54 -15.44
CA THR A 978 -4.09 -20.66 -16.43
C THR A 978 -4.13 -19.18 -16.04
N TYR A 979 -3.14 -18.41 -16.49
CA TYR A 979 -3.09 -16.98 -16.23
C TYR A 979 -4.29 -16.22 -16.79
N LYS A 980 -4.90 -15.39 -15.94
CA LYS A 980 -5.91 -14.39 -16.31
C LYS A 980 -5.58 -13.07 -15.62
N PRO A 981 -5.52 -11.94 -16.35
CA PRO A 981 -5.16 -10.65 -15.76
C PRO A 981 -6.19 -10.16 -14.74
N GLU A 982 -7.45 -10.59 -14.85
CA GLU A 982 -8.55 -10.24 -13.93
C GLU A 982 -8.41 -10.93 -12.57
N GLU A 983 -7.87 -12.16 -12.54
CA GLU A 983 -7.69 -12.93 -11.31
C GLU A 983 -6.49 -12.40 -10.53
N LYS A 984 -6.74 -11.76 -9.39
CA LYS A 984 -5.77 -11.26 -8.42
C LYS A 984 -5.56 -12.23 -7.25
N GLY A 985 -4.88 -11.77 -6.22
CA GLY A 985 -4.64 -12.47 -4.97
C GLY A 985 -5.87 -12.73 -4.09
N LEU A 986 -5.63 -12.90 -2.80
CA LEU A 986 -6.61 -12.75 -1.73
C LEU A 986 -6.38 -11.41 -1.02
N ILE A 987 -7.44 -10.65 -0.79
CA ILE A 987 -7.47 -9.52 0.14
C ILE A 987 -8.62 -9.79 1.09
N LEU A 988 -8.32 -10.43 2.23
CA LEU A 988 -9.28 -10.56 3.31
C LEU A 988 -9.22 -9.34 4.21
N VAL A 989 -10.37 -8.76 4.51
CA VAL A 989 -10.47 -7.57 5.34
C VAL A 989 -11.51 -7.76 6.44
N SER A 990 -11.11 -7.53 7.69
CA SER A 990 -11.95 -7.64 8.88
C SER A 990 -11.57 -6.57 9.91
N ASN A 991 -12.56 -5.89 10.49
CA ASN A 991 -12.33 -4.99 11.64
C ASN A 991 -12.11 -5.76 12.95
N LEU A 992 -12.27 -7.08 12.92
CA LEU A 992 -12.16 -7.99 14.06
C LEU A 992 -10.86 -8.80 13.99
N PRO A 993 -10.47 -9.46 15.09
CA PRO A 993 -9.46 -10.49 15.08
C PRO A 993 -9.72 -11.58 14.03
N VAL A 994 -8.66 -12.08 13.40
CA VAL A 994 -8.69 -13.16 12.40
C VAL A 994 -7.82 -14.32 12.87
N TYR A 995 -8.34 -15.55 12.76
CA TYR A 995 -7.59 -16.77 13.02
C TYR A 995 -7.34 -17.52 11.72
N ILE A 996 -6.11 -17.95 11.46
CA ILE A 996 -5.73 -18.73 10.27
C ILE A 996 -5.37 -20.14 10.72
N LYS A 997 -6.09 -21.15 10.24
CA LYS A 997 -5.89 -22.54 10.66
C LYS A 997 -5.17 -23.38 9.60
N GLY A 998 -4.00 -23.91 9.97
CA GLY A 998 -3.19 -24.82 9.16
C GLY A 998 -2.38 -24.12 8.07
N ASP A 999 -1.91 -24.90 7.10
CA ASP A 999 -1.12 -24.37 5.98
C ASP A 999 -1.93 -23.36 5.15
N PHE A 1000 -1.29 -22.25 4.79
CA PHE A 1000 -1.94 -21.17 4.08
C PHE A 1000 -1.11 -20.69 2.89
N ASN A 1001 -1.72 -20.75 1.70
CA ASN A 1001 -1.18 -20.22 0.44
C ASN A 1001 0.26 -20.69 0.14
N LEU A 1002 0.46 -21.99 -0.03
CA LEU A 1002 1.81 -22.55 -0.13
C LEU A 1002 2.46 -22.31 -1.50
N HIS A 1003 3.76 -22.00 -1.49
CA HIS A 1003 4.58 -22.10 -2.69
C HIS A 1003 4.84 -23.57 -3.05
N THR A 1004 4.85 -23.83 -4.36
CA THR A 1004 5.27 -25.13 -4.91
C THR A 1004 6.67 -25.06 -5.53
N GLN A 1005 7.21 -23.85 -5.69
CA GLN A 1005 8.50 -23.53 -6.30
C GLN A 1005 9.32 -22.62 -5.36
N GLU A 1006 10.63 -22.54 -5.57
CA GLU A 1006 11.52 -21.54 -4.94
C GLU A 1006 12.15 -20.63 -6.02
N GLU A 1007 12.59 -19.42 -5.64
CA GLU A 1007 13.19 -18.42 -6.55
C GLU A 1007 14.38 -18.98 -7.34
N PHE A 1008 15.15 -19.88 -6.72
CA PHE A 1008 16.32 -20.51 -7.32
C PHE A 1008 16.21 -22.04 -7.29
N LEU A 1009 16.82 -22.67 -8.29
CA LEU A 1009 16.88 -24.14 -8.43
C LEU A 1009 18.00 -24.77 -7.60
N ASP A 1010 18.97 -23.98 -7.14
CA ASP A 1010 20.09 -24.38 -6.30
C ASP A 1010 20.03 -23.75 -4.90
N ASN A 1011 20.74 -24.35 -3.93
CA ASN A 1011 20.89 -23.80 -2.58
C ASN A 1011 19.55 -23.44 -1.90
N SER A 1012 18.59 -24.38 -1.96
CA SER A 1012 17.25 -24.28 -1.34
C SER A 1012 17.31 -23.73 0.08
N LEU A 1013 16.38 -22.82 0.39
CA LEU A 1013 16.21 -22.22 1.71
C LEU A 1013 15.01 -22.78 2.48
N LYS A 1014 14.23 -23.67 1.87
CA LYS A 1014 13.03 -24.20 2.49
C LYS A 1014 13.36 -24.86 3.83
N ARG A 1015 12.81 -24.30 4.92
CA ARG A 1015 13.02 -24.74 6.31
C ARG A 1015 14.49 -24.68 6.78
N GLU A 1016 15.32 -23.89 6.12
CA GLU A 1016 16.71 -23.69 6.51
C GLU A 1016 16.80 -22.66 7.65
N LYS A 1017 17.51 -23.01 8.74
CA LYS A 1017 17.69 -22.13 9.90
C LYS A 1017 18.92 -21.22 9.73
N ASP A 1018 19.96 -21.71 9.06
CA ASP A 1018 21.20 -20.96 8.85
C ASP A 1018 21.40 -20.59 7.38
N TRP A 1019 21.33 -19.29 7.12
CA TRP A 1019 21.46 -18.70 5.78
C TRP A 1019 22.90 -18.38 5.41
N SER A 1020 23.85 -18.49 6.34
CA SER A 1020 25.19 -17.88 6.25
C SER A 1020 25.96 -18.25 4.98
N ASN A 1021 25.87 -19.50 4.52
CA ASN A 1021 26.62 -19.98 3.36
C ASN A 1021 25.77 -20.16 2.09
N LYS A 1022 24.44 -20.17 2.22
CA LYS A 1022 23.52 -20.47 1.11
C LYS A 1022 22.87 -19.22 0.53
N PHE A 1023 22.62 -18.19 1.33
CA PHE A 1023 21.72 -17.12 0.93
C PHE A 1023 22.18 -16.35 -0.30
N TYR A 1024 23.43 -15.89 -0.28
CA TYR A 1024 24.04 -15.16 -1.40
C TYR A 1024 24.68 -16.07 -2.45
N ALA A 1025 24.79 -17.37 -2.17
CA ALA A 1025 25.44 -18.33 -3.08
C ALA A 1025 24.50 -18.84 -4.19
N ARG A 1026 23.19 -18.55 -4.11
CA ARG A 1026 22.18 -18.98 -5.10
C ARG A 1026 22.41 -18.35 -6.47
N GLN A 1027 22.38 -19.13 -7.55
CA GLN A 1027 22.76 -18.64 -8.89
C GLN A 1027 21.72 -18.87 -9.99
N SER A 1028 21.00 -19.98 -9.93
CA SER A 1028 20.17 -20.51 -11.02
C SER A 1028 18.70 -20.13 -10.81
N LEU A 1029 18.23 -19.06 -11.44
CA LEU A 1029 16.84 -18.61 -11.33
C LEU A 1029 15.84 -19.67 -11.82
N ASN A 1030 14.73 -19.80 -11.10
CA ASN A 1030 13.61 -20.65 -11.48
C ASN A 1030 12.54 -19.83 -12.22
N PRO A 1031 12.31 -20.05 -13.53
CA PRO A 1031 11.31 -19.28 -14.29
C PRO A 1031 9.85 -19.62 -13.93
N ASN A 1032 9.61 -20.67 -13.13
CA ASN A 1032 8.28 -21.09 -12.69
C ASN A 1032 7.91 -20.55 -11.29
N PHE A 1033 8.80 -19.80 -10.64
CA PHE A 1033 8.56 -19.23 -9.32
C PHE A 1033 7.68 -17.97 -9.38
N GLY A 1034 6.67 -17.89 -8.53
CA GLY A 1034 5.78 -16.75 -8.38
C GLY A 1034 4.95 -16.44 -9.63
N CYS A 1035 4.79 -17.37 -10.58
CA CYS A 1035 4.10 -17.11 -11.84
C CYS A 1035 3.04 -18.18 -12.14
N ARG A 1036 2.11 -17.85 -13.03
CA ARG A 1036 1.09 -18.79 -13.53
C ARG A 1036 1.46 -19.37 -14.90
N PRO A 1037 1.03 -20.59 -15.22
CA PRO A 1037 1.12 -21.13 -16.58
C PRO A 1037 0.68 -20.11 -17.63
N GLY A 1038 1.59 -19.76 -18.54
CA GLY A 1038 1.34 -18.82 -19.64
C GLY A 1038 1.34 -17.34 -19.25
N GLN A 1039 1.69 -16.98 -18.01
CA GLN A 1039 1.83 -15.57 -17.59
C GLN A 1039 3.04 -14.89 -18.25
N PHE A 1040 4.13 -15.64 -18.41
CA PHE A 1040 5.39 -15.19 -19.01
C PHE A 1040 5.84 -16.22 -20.06
N THR A 1041 6.66 -15.80 -21.02
CA THR A 1041 7.15 -16.68 -22.10
C THR A 1041 7.81 -17.97 -21.59
N ASP A 1042 8.51 -17.90 -20.46
CA ASP A 1042 9.23 -19.05 -19.88
C ASP A 1042 8.48 -19.73 -18.71
N CYS A 1043 7.33 -19.20 -18.30
CA CYS A 1043 6.52 -19.77 -17.21
C CYS A 1043 5.51 -20.78 -17.73
N ASN A 1044 5.95 -22.02 -17.95
CA ASN A 1044 5.13 -23.08 -18.53
C ASN A 1044 4.40 -23.93 -17.48
N VAL A 1045 5.05 -24.19 -16.33
CA VAL A 1045 4.48 -24.98 -15.23
C VAL A 1045 3.82 -24.08 -14.20
N GLY A 1046 4.49 -22.97 -13.85
CA GLY A 1046 4.03 -22.02 -12.82
C GLY A 1046 3.67 -22.66 -11.49
N GLU A 1047 2.86 -21.94 -10.69
CA GLU A 1047 2.35 -22.42 -9.41
C GLU A 1047 0.94 -21.92 -9.06
N THR A 1048 0.35 -22.53 -8.03
CA THR A 1048 -0.98 -22.18 -7.49
C THR A 1048 -0.94 -21.02 -6.49
N TRP A 1049 0.25 -20.64 -6.01
CA TRP A 1049 0.43 -19.52 -5.10
C TRP A 1049 -0.06 -18.20 -5.69
N ARG A 1050 -0.69 -17.36 -4.86
CA ARG A 1050 -1.16 -16.02 -5.23
C ARG A 1050 -0.75 -15.04 -4.13
N SER A 1051 -0.53 -13.76 -4.44
CA SER A 1051 -0.38 -12.77 -3.35
C SER A 1051 -1.60 -12.85 -2.41
N ALA A 1052 -1.37 -12.86 -1.10
CA ALA A 1052 -2.45 -12.91 -0.12
C ALA A 1052 -2.19 -11.88 0.97
N VAL A 1053 -3.18 -11.02 1.21
CA VAL A 1053 -3.18 -10.01 2.27
C VAL A 1053 -4.33 -10.31 3.21
N VAL A 1054 -4.02 -10.37 4.51
CA VAL A 1054 -5.03 -10.41 5.57
C VAL A 1054 -4.91 -9.13 6.38
N ILE A 1055 -5.96 -8.32 6.33
CA ILE A 1055 -6.11 -7.07 7.08
C ILE A 1055 -7.08 -7.33 8.23
N ALA A 1056 -6.59 -7.26 9.47
CA ALA A 1056 -7.36 -7.58 10.67
C ALA A 1056 -7.06 -6.65 11.85
N ASP A 1057 -7.85 -6.76 12.92
CA ASP A 1057 -7.47 -6.14 14.19
C ASP A 1057 -6.23 -6.80 14.81
N ALA A 1058 -6.21 -8.14 14.78
CA ALA A 1058 -5.09 -8.99 15.18
C ALA A 1058 -5.21 -10.34 14.44
N ILE A 1059 -4.10 -11.00 14.17
CA ILE A 1059 -4.01 -12.25 13.42
C ILE A 1059 -3.36 -13.31 14.31
N THR A 1060 -4.08 -14.40 14.52
CA THR A 1060 -3.57 -15.58 15.24
C THR A 1060 -3.43 -16.75 14.29
N VAL A 1061 -2.28 -17.43 14.32
CA VAL A 1061 -2.08 -18.68 13.58
C VAL A 1061 -2.36 -19.86 14.48
N LEU A 1062 -3.14 -20.81 13.95
CA LEU A 1062 -3.52 -22.07 14.56
C LEU A 1062 -2.91 -23.22 13.77
N SER A 1063 -2.41 -24.21 14.47
CA SER A 1063 -1.85 -25.42 13.88
C SER A 1063 -2.90 -26.19 13.06
N LYS A 1064 -2.42 -27.10 12.22
CA LYS A 1064 -3.28 -28.02 11.47
C LYS A 1064 -4.19 -28.82 12.38
N ASN A 1065 -3.68 -29.26 13.52
CA ASN A 1065 -4.36 -30.13 14.47
C ASN A 1065 -5.16 -29.39 15.53
N PHE A 1066 -5.16 -28.05 15.55
CA PHE A 1066 -5.97 -27.26 16.46
C PHE A 1066 -7.45 -27.70 16.42
N ARG A 1067 -8.02 -27.91 17.61
CA ARG A 1067 -9.41 -28.31 17.80
C ARG A 1067 -10.16 -27.19 18.49
N PHE A 1068 -11.31 -26.80 17.97
CA PHE A 1068 -12.19 -25.86 18.67
C PHE A 1068 -12.79 -26.54 19.91
N SER A 1069 -12.59 -25.96 21.10
CA SER A 1069 -13.01 -26.51 22.39
C SER A 1069 -14.49 -26.22 22.70
N PHE A 1070 -15.07 -27.01 23.60
CA PHE A 1070 -16.44 -26.84 24.10
C PHE A 1070 -16.47 -26.38 25.57
N ARG A 1071 -17.62 -25.88 26.03
CA ARG A 1071 -17.76 -25.30 27.38
C ARG A 1071 -17.60 -26.31 28.51
N ASP A 1072 -17.97 -27.56 28.30
CA ASP A 1072 -17.91 -28.63 29.31
C ASP A 1072 -16.49 -29.21 29.52
N GLU A 1073 -15.54 -28.88 28.65
CA GLU A 1073 -14.17 -29.42 28.69
C GLU A 1073 -13.28 -28.69 29.71
N LYS A 1074 -13.41 -28.98 31.01
CA LYS A 1074 -12.57 -28.41 32.10
C LYS A 1074 -11.62 -29.44 32.75
N PRO A 1075 -10.41 -29.04 33.21
CA PRO A 1075 -9.79 -27.71 33.05
C PRO A 1075 -9.29 -27.49 31.62
N TYR A 1076 -9.39 -26.25 31.15
CA TYR A 1076 -8.99 -25.87 29.80
C TYR A 1076 -7.45 -25.86 29.69
N ASN A 1077 -6.86 -27.02 29.41
CA ASN A 1077 -5.43 -27.12 29.14
C ASN A 1077 -5.09 -26.40 27.82
N ILE A 1078 -4.01 -25.61 27.80
CA ILE A 1078 -3.48 -25.01 26.58
C ILE A 1078 -3.15 -26.15 25.60
N GLN A 1079 -3.71 -26.10 24.39
CA GLN A 1079 -3.50 -27.14 23.37
C GLN A 1079 -2.05 -27.14 22.89
N ILE A 1080 -1.54 -28.33 22.56
CA ILE A 1080 -0.18 -28.53 22.04
C ILE A 1080 -0.26 -28.65 20.51
N ALA A 1081 0.49 -27.80 19.82
CA ALA A 1081 0.69 -27.95 18.38
C ALA A 1081 1.54 -29.20 18.13
N THR A 1082 1.05 -30.13 17.29
CA THR A 1082 1.78 -31.38 17.00
C THR A 1082 2.46 -31.36 15.63
N GLU A 1083 2.18 -30.36 14.81
CA GLU A 1083 2.64 -30.28 13.41
C GLU A 1083 3.21 -28.91 13.06
N ASP A 1084 4.21 -28.91 12.17
CA ASP A 1084 4.73 -27.68 11.57
C ASP A 1084 3.68 -27.05 10.65
N THR A 1085 3.63 -25.73 10.67
CA THR A 1085 2.69 -24.93 9.89
C THR A 1085 3.44 -23.93 9.01
N GLU A 1086 3.02 -23.79 7.76
CA GLU A 1086 3.60 -22.85 6.80
C GLU A 1086 2.52 -21.89 6.31
N THR A 1087 2.77 -20.58 6.40
CA THR A 1087 1.84 -19.56 5.94
C THR A 1087 2.57 -18.52 5.09
N ASN A 1088 2.14 -18.33 3.84
CA ASN A 1088 2.73 -17.32 2.96
C ASN A 1088 1.71 -16.24 2.65
N LEU A 1089 1.75 -15.16 3.42
CA LEU A 1089 0.84 -14.02 3.28
C LEU A 1089 1.45 -12.74 3.86
N ILE A 1090 0.80 -11.62 3.56
CA ILE A 1090 1.07 -10.32 4.15
C ILE A 1090 0.18 -10.17 5.39
N PHE A 1091 0.80 -10.12 6.56
CA PHE A 1091 0.14 -9.90 7.85
C PHE A 1091 -0.04 -8.40 8.07
N ALA A 1092 -1.22 -7.87 7.77
CA ALA A 1092 -1.57 -6.48 8.08
C ALA A 1092 -2.50 -6.45 9.30
N GLN A 1093 -1.98 -6.06 10.46
CA GLN A 1093 -2.74 -6.15 11.72
C GLN A 1093 -2.40 -5.04 12.71
N GLY A 1094 -3.24 -4.90 13.73
CA GLY A 1094 -2.92 -4.13 14.91
C GLY A 1094 -2.02 -4.89 15.89
N ASN A 1095 -1.29 -4.15 16.72
CA ASN A 1095 -0.49 -4.69 17.81
C ASN A 1095 -0.85 -4.06 19.16
N THR A 1096 -0.37 -4.60 20.26
CA THR A 1096 -0.44 -3.94 21.58
C THR A 1096 0.78 -3.02 21.77
N PRO A 1097 0.64 -1.89 22.46
CA PRO A 1097 1.77 -1.00 22.78
C PRO A 1097 2.75 -1.67 23.77
N GLY A 1098 4.03 -1.33 23.65
CA GLY A 1098 5.05 -1.68 24.64
C GLY A 1098 5.32 -0.53 25.62
N ARG A 1099 5.90 -0.83 26.79
CA ARG A 1099 6.30 0.16 27.79
C ARG A 1099 7.58 -0.24 28.54
N PRO A 1100 8.28 0.69 29.22
CA PRO A 1100 9.57 0.43 29.87
C PRO A 1100 9.58 -0.74 30.86
N ASN A 1101 8.44 -1.08 31.45
CA ASN A 1101 8.31 -2.18 32.40
C ASN A 1101 7.61 -3.42 31.82
N LYS A 1102 7.12 -3.36 30.58
CA LYS A 1102 6.39 -4.45 29.93
C LYS A 1102 6.53 -4.39 28.42
N THR A 1103 7.20 -5.37 27.84
CA THR A 1103 7.31 -5.51 26.38
C THR A 1103 5.97 -6.00 25.79
N ASN A 1104 5.74 -5.70 24.51
CA ASN A 1104 4.68 -6.34 23.72
C ASN A 1104 5.17 -7.62 22.99
N GLY A 1105 6.44 -7.98 23.21
CA GLY A 1105 7.08 -9.15 22.62
C GLY A 1105 7.77 -8.90 21.27
N GLY A 1106 7.82 -7.66 20.78
CA GLY A 1106 8.52 -7.30 19.54
C GLY A 1106 7.95 -7.96 18.28
N LEU A 1107 8.70 -7.86 17.18
CA LEU A 1107 8.33 -8.45 15.89
C LEU A 1107 8.13 -9.96 16.02
N GLU A 1108 8.96 -10.65 16.80
CA GLU A 1108 8.84 -12.10 17.00
C GLU A 1108 7.47 -12.53 17.56
N ASN A 1109 6.74 -11.66 18.28
CA ASN A 1109 5.38 -11.94 18.75
C ASN A 1109 4.30 -11.18 17.99
N PHE A 1110 4.64 -10.57 16.86
CA PHE A 1110 3.67 -9.89 16.01
C PHE A 1110 2.58 -10.85 15.56
N VAL A 1111 2.94 -11.98 14.95
CA VAL A 1111 1.99 -13.08 14.72
C VAL A 1111 1.68 -13.74 16.06
N ARG A 1112 0.38 -13.82 16.37
CA ARG A 1112 -0.09 -14.32 17.64
C ARG A 1112 -0.30 -15.84 17.62
N TYR A 1113 -0.12 -16.51 18.76
CA TYR A 1113 -0.31 -17.96 18.91
C TYR A 1113 -1.15 -18.31 20.15
N LEU A 1114 -2.05 -19.27 19.99
CA LEU A 1114 -2.90 -19.80 21.07
C LEU A 1114 -2.43 -21.13 21.67
N GLU A 1115 -1.65 -21.88 20.91
CA GLU A 1115 -1.15 -23.20 21.30
C GLU A 1115 0.25 -23.12 21.90
N ARG A 1116 0.66 -24.19 22.58
CA ARG A 1116 2.08 -24.43 22.93
C ARG A 1116 2.77 -25.09 21.73
N TRP A 1117 3.83 -24.47 21.23
CA TRP A 1117 4.55 -24.89 20.03
C TRP A 1117 5.92 -25.52 20.32
N GLU A 1118 6.08 -26.16 21.47
CA GLU A 1118 7.35 -26.76 21.89
C GLU A 1118 7.90 -27.72 20.82
N GLY A 1119 9.06 -27.36 20.24
CA GLY A 1119 9.73 -28.15 19.20
C GLY A 1119 9.07 -28.10 17.81
N LYS A 1120 8.06 -27.25 17.59
CA LYS A 1120 7.37 -27.07 16.30
C LYS A 1120 7.67 -25.73 15.67
N SER A 1121 7.58 -25.70 14.34
CA SER A 1121 7.98 -24.55 13.55
C SER A 1121 6.79 -23.88 12.88
N HIS A 1122 6.80 -22.55 12.87
CA HIS A 1122 5.95 -21.73 12.02
C HIS A 1122 6.84 -21.02 11.00
N THR A 1123 6.72 -21.45 9.74
CA THR A 1123 7.45 -20.86 8.61
C THR A 1123 6.58 -19.82 7.94
N VAL A 1124 7.17 -18.64 7.68
CA VAL A 1124 6.49 -17.52 7.02
C VAL A 1124 7.34 -17.02 5.86
N ALA A 1125 6.74 -16.92 4.68
CA ALA A 1125 7.25 -16.11 3.58
C ALA A 1125 6.23 -15.01 3.26
N GLY A 1126 6.58 -13.75 3.51
CA GLY A 1126 5.63 -12.65 3.34
C GLY A 1126 6.10 -11.32 3.89
N SER A 1127 5.15 -10.51 4.35
CA SER A 1127 5.42 -9.16 4.90
C SER A 1127 4.65 -8.96 6.20
N PHE A 1128 5.21 -8.19 7.12
CA PHE A 1128 4.62 -7.86 8.42
C PHE A 1128 4.33 -6.36 8.48
N ILE A 1129 3.05 -5.98 8.54
CA ILE A 1129 2.58 -4.60 8.47
C ILE A 1129 1.75 -4.27 9.70
N GLN A 1130 2.30 -3.49 10.62
CA GLN A 1130 1.58 -2.88 11.73
C GLN A 1130 1.08 -1.49 11.31
N PHE A 1131 -0.22 -1.27 11.42
CA PHE A 1131 -0.87 -0.01 10.95
C PHE A 1131 -1.71 0.71 12.01
N LYS A 1132 -1.94 0.06 13.15
CA LYS A 1132 -2.68 0.61 14.29
C LYS A 1132 -2.38 -0.17 15.57
N HIS A 1133 -2.91 0.29 16.69
CA HIS A 1133 -3.10 -0.57 17.86
C HIS A 1133 -4.39 -1.38 17.75
N SER A 1134 -4.38 -2.59 18.32
CA SER A 1134 -5.54 -3.49 18.34
C SER A 1134 -6.63 -2.90 19.26
N ASN A 1135 -7.88 -2.87 18.80
CA ASN A 1135 -9.02 -2.37 19.60
C ASN A 1135 -9.81 -3.52 20.25
N TYR A 1136 -9.56 -4.77 19.87
CA TYR A 1136 -10.31 -5.93 20.35
C TYR A 1136 -9.40 -6.89 21.13
N ALA A 1137 -8.23 -7.19 20.57
CA ALA A 1137 -7.26 -8.11 21.13
C ALA A 1137 -6.15 -7.37 21.89
N ILE A 1138 -6.52 -6.63 22.94
CA ILE A 1138 -5.58 -5.78 23.72
C ILE A 1138 -4.77 -6.54 24.78
N ALA A 1139 -5.01 -7.84 24.96
CA ALA A 1139 -4.24 -8.64 25.91
C ALA A 1139 -2.75 -8.73 25.52
N PRO A 1140 -1.81 -8.52 26.46
CA PRO A 1140 -0.38 -8.61 26.19
C PRO A 1140 0.07 -10.04 25.89
N SER A 1141 0.98 -10.20 24.93
CA SER A 1141 1.48 -11.48 24.44
C SER A 1141 2.80 -11.88 25.13
N ASP A 1142 2.72 -12.38 26.36
CA ASP A 1142 3.88 -12.90 27.11
C ASP A 1142 3.84 -14.44 27.19
N ASN A 1143 3.81 -15.14 26.04
CA ASN A 1143 3.83 -16.61 26.03
C ASN A 1143 5.25 -17.15 25.75
N ASP A 1144 5.81 -17.89 26.73
CA ASP A 1144 7.10 -18.60 26.65
C ASP A 1144 7.09 -19.85 25.76
N THR A 1145 5.99 -20.14 25.04
CA THR A 1145 5.77 -21.40 24.29
C THR A 1145 5.54 -21.19 22.79
N THR A 1146 6.22 -20.18 22.23
CA THR A 1146 6.13 -19.79 20.81
C THR A 1146 6.87 -20.75 19.89
N PRO A 1147 6.47 -20.86 18.60
CA PRO A 1147 7.13 -21.76 17.64
C PRO A 1147 8.56 -21.33 17.31
N ASN A 1148 9.34 -22.24 16.73
CA ASN A 1148 10.52 -21.88 15.96
C ASN A 1148 10.08 -21.03 14.75
N ARG A 1149 10.59 -19.81 14.65
CA ARG A 1149 10.18 -18.83 13.64
C ARG A 1149 11.17 -18.83 12.48
N PHE A 1150 10.72 -19.28 11.32
CA PHE A 1150 11.48 -19.18 10.07
C PHE A 1150 10.79 -18.16 9.17
N TRP A 1151 11.07 -16.89 9.42
CA TRP A 1151 10.39 -15.78 8.76
C TRP A 1151 11.29 -15.16 7.70
N SER A 1152 10.73 -14.91 6.54
CA SER A 1152 11.44 -14.38 5.38
C SER A 1152 10.52 -13.49 4.57
N TYR A 1153 11.10 -12.54 3.84
CA TYR A 1153 10.38 -11.79 2.84
C TYR A 1153 10.21 -12.61 1.57
N ASP A 1154 8.98 -12.65 1.07
CA ASP A 1154 8.63 -13.31 -0.17
C ASP A 1154 8.88 -12.39 -1.38
N VAL A 1155 9.95 -12.68 -2.12
CA VAL A 1155 10.33 -11.95 -3.33
C VAL A 1155 9.33 -12.11 -4.48
N ALA A 1156 8.45 -13.12 -4.48
CA ALA A 1156 7.39 -13.26 -5.48
C ALA A 1156 6.36 -12.13 -5.40
N LEU A 1157 6.20 -11.46 -4.24
CA LEU A 1157 5.32 -10.30 -4.09
C LEU A 1157 5.72 -9.15 -5.04
N LEU A 1158 7.00 -9.02 -5.37
CA LEU A 1158 7.50 -8.00 -6.27
C LEU A 1158 7.08 -8.26 -7.73
N SER A 1159 6.84 -9.52 -8.12
CA SER A 1159 6.45 -9.90 -9.49
C SER A 1159 4.94 -9.85 -9.76
N GLN A 1160 4.11 -9.86 -8.72
CA GLN A 1160 2.66 -10.04 -8.89
C GLN A 1160 1.97 -8.87 -9.58
N PRO A 1161 0.92 -9.11 -10.40
CA PRO A 1161 0.11 -8.01 -10.89
C PRO A 1161 -0.48 -7.23 -9.69
N PRO A 1162 -0.47 -5.89 -9.73
CA PRO A 1162 -0.89 -5.07 -8.60
C PRO A 1162 -2.39 -5.22 -8.35
N ASP A 1163 -2.73 -5.52 -7.10
CA ASP A 1163 -4.09 -5.58 -6.56
C ASP A 1163 -4.49 -4.23 -5.92
N LEU A 1164 -5.70 -4.16 -5.34
CA LEU A 1164 -6.21 -2.92 -4.73
C LEU A 1164 -5.36 -2.44 -3.57
N PHE A 1165 -4.80 -3.37 -2.79
CA PHE A 1165 -3.88 -3.05 -1.70
C PHE A 1165 -2.61 -2.38 -2.22
N THR A 1166 -1.94 -3.01 -3.20
CA THR A 1166 -0.70 -2.53 -3.82
C THR A 1166 -0.87 -1.16 -4.47
N GLN A 1167 -2.00 -0.93 -5.14
CA GLN A 1167 -2.29 0.34 -5.81
C GLN A 1167 -2.55 1.44 -4.81
N ARG A 1168 -3.36 1.17 -3.78
CA ARG A 1168 -3.72 2.18 -2.79
C ARG A 1168 -2.51 2.54 -1.95
N PHE A 1169 -1.92 1.57 -1.26
CA PHE A 1169 -0.94 1.83 -0.21
C PHE A 1169 0.49 1.78 -0.75
N SER A 1170 1.06 2.95 -0.98
CA SER A 1170 2.42 3.13 -1.46
C SER A 1170 3.09 4.33 -0.82
N THR A 1171 4.42 4.34 -0.81
CA THR A 1171 5.26 5.47 -0.35
C THR A 1171 6.02 6.06 -1.52
N PRO A 1172 6.42 7.34 -1.49
CA PRO A 1172 7.33 7.90 -2.49
C PRO A 1172 8.65 7.11 -2.55
N SER A 1173 9.26 6.99 -3.74
CA SER A 1173 10.60 6.38 -3.85
C SER A 1173 11.64 7.24 -3.14
N THR A 1174 12.66 6.62 -2.55
CA THR A 1174 13.80 7.36 -1.96
C THR A 1174 14.77 7.87 -3.04
N LYS A 1175 14.75 7.27 -4.23
CA LYS A 1175 15.53 7.71 -5.40
C LYS A 1175 14.86 8.85 -6.17
N GLN A 1176 15.69 9.66 -6.84
CA GLN A 1176 15.22 10.68 -7.77
C GLN A 1176 14.43 10.06 -8.94
N PRO A 1177 13.47 10.80 -9.53
CA PRO A 1177 12.74 10.36 -10.72
C PRO A 1177 13.66 10.11 -11.91
N SER A 1178 13.25 9.20 -12.78
CA SER A 1178 13.92 8.96 -14.07
C SER A 1178 13.59 10.08 -15.05
N GLU A 1179 14.59 10.58 -15.77
CA GLU A 1179 14.44 11.70 -16.70
C GLU A 1179 14.96 11.34 -18.10
N PHE A 1180 14.18 11.65 -19.12
CA PHE A 1180 14.52 11.41 -20.53
C PHE A 1180 14.24 12.66 -21.37
N TYR A 1181 15.10 12.90 -22.36
CA TYR A 1181 15.06 14.09 -23.20
C TYR A 1181 15.08 13.68 -24.67
N ARG A 1182 14.23 14.31 -25.48
CA ARG A 1182 14.18 14.09 -26.93
C ARG A 1182 13.83 15.38 -27.68
N GLU A 1183 14.63 15.71 -28.69
CA GLU A 1183 14.29 16.79 -29.63
C GLU A 1183 13.10 16.38 -30.51
N VAL A 1184 12.14 17.29 -30.69
CA VAL A 1184 10.94 17.06 -31.50
C VAL A 1184 10.75 18.16 -32.54
N GLY A 1185 10.26 17.78 -33.72
CA GLY A 1185 10.01 18.72 -34.81
C GLY A 1185 8.71 19.52 -34.65
N ARG A 1186 8.57 20.60 -35.43
CA ARG A 1186 7.32 21.41 -35.50
C ARG A 1186 6.13 20.62 -36.02
N ASP A 1187 6.37 19.54 -36.76
CA ASP A 1187 5.35 18.67 -37.34
C ASP A 1187 4.77 17.68 -36.34
N ASP A 1188 5.38 17.55 -35.16
CA ASP A 1188 4.92 16.72 -34.06
C ASP A 1188 3.50 17.12 -33.57
N ALA A 1189 2.63 16.13 -33.38
CA ALA A 1189 1.23 16.37 -33.07
C ALA A 1189 0.99 17.07 -31.71
N TRP A 1190 1.83 16.80 -30.70
CA TRP A 1190 1.71 17.45 -29.38
C TRP A 1190 2.17 18.90 -29.46
N VAL A 1191 3.25 19.16 -30.19
CA VAL A 1191 3.78 20.52 -30.41
C VAL A 1191 2.80 21.36 -31.22
N LYS A 1192 2.22 20.82 -32.30
CA LYS A 1192 1.14 21.49 -33.07
C LYS A 1192 -0.04 21.88 -32.19
N THR A 1193 -0.45 20.98 -31.29
CA THR A 1193 -1.59 21.23 -30.39
C THR A 1193 -1.22 22.29 -29.34
N LEU A 1194 0.03 22.30 -28.85
CA LEU A 1194 0.54 23.33 -27.94
C LEU A 1194 0.57 24.72 -28.60
N LEU A 1195 0.95 24.82 -29.87
CA LEU A 1195 0.89 26.08 -30.63
C LEU A 1195 -0.55 26.60 -30.81
N CYS A 1196 -1.55 25.72 -30.68
CA CYS A 1196 -2.98 26.06 -30.70
C CYS A 1196 -3.57 26.38 -29.33
N ALA A 1197 -2.74 26.55 -28.29
CA ALA A 1197 -3.22 26.91 -26.97
C ALA A 1197 -3.91 28.29 -26.96
N GLN A 1198 -4.96 28.40 -26.15
CA GLN A 1198 -5.79 29.59 -25.99
C GLN A 1198 -5.56 30.25 -24.62
N GLU A 1199 -5.69 31.56 -24.55
CA GLU A 1199 -5.77 32.29 -23.28
C GLU A 1199 -7.19 32.21 -22.67
N ALA A 1200 -7.36 32.71 -21.45
CA ALA A 1200 -8.64 32.71 -20.74
C ALA A 1200 -9.78 33.44 -21.50
N ASN A 1201 -9.44 34.39 -22.37
CA ASN A 1201 -10.37 35.14 -23.23
C ASN A 1201 -10.81 34.35 -24.50
N GLY A 1202 -10.29 33.14 -24.72
CA GLY A 1202 -10.57 32.31 -25.89
C GLY A 1202 -9.73 32.62 -27.13
N ASN A 1203 -8.90 33.67 -27.10
CA ASN A 1203 -7.98 33.99 -28.19
C ASN A 1203 -6.80 33.01 -28.20
N TYR A 1204 -6.30 32.68 -29.39
CA TYR A 1204 -5.09 31.89 -29.52
C TYR A 1204 -3.88 32.67 -29.02
N ALA A 1205 -3.04 31.99 -28.24
CA ALA A 1205 -1.87 32.58 -27.60
C ALA A 1205 -0.76 32.99 -28.59
N ILE A 1206 -0.81 32.44 -29.81
CA ILE A 1206 0.14 32.60 -30.91
C ILE A 1206 -0.59 33.00 -32.19
N SER A 1207 0.06 33.81 -33.02
CA SER A 1207 -0.50 34.32 -34.28
C SER A 1207 -0.73 33.20 -35.31
N SER A 1208 -1.68 33.43 -36.23
CA SER A 1208 -2.13 32.41 -37.20
C SER A 1208 -1.02 31.95 -38.16
N ASP A 1209 -0.07 32.83 -38.50
CA ASP A 1209 1.09 32.53 -39.34
C ASP A 1209 2.07 31.55 -38.69
N GLN A 1210 2.09 31.49 -37.35
CA GLN A 1210 3.01 30.65 -36.58
C GLN A 1210 2.36 29.37 -36.04
N ARG A 1211 1.07 29.36 -35.73
CA ARG A 1211 0.37 28.13 -35.25
C ARG A 1211 -0.19 27.24 -36.36
N GLY A 1212 -0.40 27.78 -37.56
CA GLY A 1212 -1.08 27.06 -38.65
C GLY A 1212 -2.60 26.93 -38.41
N THR A 1213 -3.24 25.93 -39.02
CA THR A 1213 -4.68 25.65 -38.83
C THR A 1213 -4.91 24.92 -37.51
N CYS A 1214 -5.55 25.60 -36.56
CA CYS A 1214 -5.99 24.99 -35.31
C CYS A 1214 -7.40 24.39 -35.45
N PRO A 1215 -7.66 23.27 -34.76
CA PRO A 1215 -8.98 22.64 -34.71
C PRO A 1215 -10.00 23.50 -33.98
#